data_AF-A0A9P8C0S3-F1
#
_entry.id   AF-A0A9P8C0S3-F1
#
_cell.length_a   1.000
_cell.length_b   1.000
_cell.length_c   1.000
_cell.angle_alpha   90.00
_cell.angle_beta   90.00
_cell.angle_gamma   90.00
#
_symmetry.space_group_name_H-M   'P 1'
#
loop_
_entity.id
_entity.type
_entity.pdbx_description
1 polymer ?
#
loop_
_entity_poly.entity_id
_entity_poly.type
_entity_poly.pdbx_seq_one_letter_code
_entity_poly.pdbx_strand_id
1 'polypeptide(L)'
;MADEVYEGAIGIDLGTTYSCVANYEGTNVEIIANEQGSFTTPSFVSFTDKERLIGESAKNQAAMNPKNTIFDIKRLIGRRFDDPTVKKDIESWPFKVVDQEGSPMVEVEYLGENKIFSPQEVSAMVLSKMKEVAEVKLGKKVAKAVITVPAYFNDNQRQATKDAGAIAGLNVLRIINEPTAAAIAYGLGAGKSNKERNVLIYDLGGGTFDVSLLNIQGGVFTVKATAGDTHLGGQDFDTNLLDHFKKEFTRKTKKDLSGDARALRRLRTACERAKRTLSNGAQTTVEIDSLFDGEDFNAQITRARFEDLNSKAFNGTLDPVAQVLKDANIDKSKVDEIVLVGGSTRIPRIQKLLSDFFDGKKLEKSINPDEAVAYGAAVQAGILSGKATSADTADLLLLDVVPLSLGVAMEGNIFAPVVARGQTVPTIKKRTFTTVADNQQTVQFPVFQGERVSCEDNTSLGEFTLAPIPPMKAGDAVLEVVFEVDVNGILKVTATEKTSGRSANITISNSVGKLSSSEIENMISDAEKFKNSDDAFSKKFEARQQLESYISRVEETVSDPTMSLKLKRGTKEKIESALSDAMAQLEIEDSTSDDLKKKELALKRLVTKAIPLARARPQNLQPTPTPPPYTPCRSFSHSPALYKKKTKADREAAEDAGPQAVAEDPFDTSILESSISKTQEKLKTDLSKLRTGGRFNPELLENLRVSLSKNSKKTERLGDLAQVLPKGGRTLNILVGEKDHLHAITTAIQSSRDLNLQPQPDVQNPSQLIVPIPPPTKESRDAALAAASRTGETARTGVHGARAVQQKRLRGLELKKSVRPDDLKKAHKVMEGVVEKAMGEVKKSVDAARKGMEQA
;
A
#
# COMPACT_ATOMS: atom_id res chain seq x y z
N MET A 1 -18.27 -6.83 -6.62
CA MET A 1 -17.25 -6.60 -5.57
C MET A 1 -17.94 -5.90 -4.41
N ALA A 2 -17.24 -5.44 -3.37
CA ALA A 2 -17.85 -4.48 -2.44
C ALA A 2 -17.92 -3.10 -3.11
N ASP A 3 -19.04 -2.40 -2.95
CA ASP A 3 -19.21 -1.01 -3.42
C ASP A 3 -18.57 0.01 -2.47
N GLU A 4 -18.05 -0.45 -1.33
CA GLU A 4 -17.35 0.38 -0.36
C GLU A 4 -15.93 0.74 -0.81
N VAL A 5 -15.65 2.05 -0.85
CA VAL A 5 -14.32 2.62 -1.09
C VAL A 5 -13.51 2.63 0.21
N TYR A 6 -12.23 2.29 0.11
CA TYR A 6 -11.26 2.45 1.19
C TYR A 6 -10.92 3.94 1.36
N GLU A 7 -11.28 4.50 2.51
CA GLU A 7 -11.07 5.92 2.83
C GLU A 7 -9.58 6.30 2.91
N GLY A 8 -8.72 5.32 3.23
CA GLY A 8 -7.28 5.49 3.39
C GLY A 8 -6.52 5.59 2.08
N ALA A 9 -5.20 5.40 2.14
CA ALA A 9 -4.32 5.30 0.98
C ALA A 9 -3.27 4.21 1.20
N ILE A 10 -2.82 3.59 0.10
CA ILE A 10 -1.77 2.55 0.11
C ILE A 10 -0.40 3.15 -0.24
N GLY A 11 0.67 2.53 0.26
CA GLY A 11 2.03 2.77 -0.22
C GLY A 11 2.38 1.74 -1.30
N ILE A 12 2.83 2.20 -2.46
CA ILE A 12 3.34 1.32 -3.52
C ILE A 12 4.80 1.66 -3.77
N ASP A 13 5.66 0.66 -3.63
CA ASP A 13 6.98 0.66 -4.25
C ASP A 13 6.88 0.14 -5.69
N LEU A 14 7.18 0.99 -6.66
CA LEU A 14 7.18 0.67 -8.08
C LEU A 14 8.64 0.45 -8.55
N GLY A 15 9.27 -0.65 -8.15
CA GLY A 15 10.67 -0.94 -8.50
C GLY A 15 10.87 -1.45 -9.93
N THR A 16 12.09 -1.33 -10.47
CA THR A 16 12.39 -1.70 -11.88
C THR A 16 12.12 -3.16 -12.21
N THR A 17 12.45 -4.07 -11.29
CA THR A 17 12.35 -5.52 -11.47
C THR A 17 11.21 -6.15 -10.66
N TYR A 18 10.84 -5.53 -9.54
CA TYR A 18 9.80 -5.96 -8.61
C TYR A 18 9.12 -4.73 -8.02
N SER A 19 7.81 -4.82 -7.82
CA SER A 19 6.99 -3.87 -7.07
C SER A 19 6.50 -4.50 -5.76
N CYS A 20 6.27 -3.68 -4.74
CA CYS A 20 5.78 -4.09 -3.42
C CYS A 20 4.66 -3.15 -2.98
N VAL A 21 3.62 -3.65 -2.31
CA VAL A 21 2.48 -2.84 -1.85
C VAL A 21 2.19 -3.07 -0.37
N ALA A 22 1.92 -1.98 0.34
CA ALA A 22 1.74 -1.97 1.78
C ALA A 22 0.64 -0.99 2.22
N ASN A 23 0.04 -1.24 3.38
CA ASN A 23 -1.02 -0.42 3.97
C ASN A 23 -0.69 -0.07 5.43
N TYR A 24 -1.20 1.07 5.92
CA TYR A 24 -1.02 1.50 7.31
C TYR A 24 -2.32 1.40 8.10
N GLU A 25 -2.43 0.41 8.98
CA GLU A 25 -3.64 0.11 9.77
C GLU A 25 -3.71 0.90 11.09
N GLY A 26 -3.45 2.21 11.02
CA GLY A 26 -3.52 3.14 12.16
C GLY A 26 -2.39 2.98 13.21
N THR A 27 -1.83 1.78 13.37
CA THR A 27 -0.85 1.41 14.40
C THR A 27 0.39 0.69 13.86
N ASN A 28 0.25 -0.10 12.79
CA ASN A 28 1.34 -0.82 12.13
C ASN A 28 1.21 -0.69 10.61
N VAL A 29 2.31 -0.88 9.90
CA VAL A 29 2.29 -1.19 8.46
C VAL A 29 2.09 -2.70 8.29
N GLU A 30 1.30 -3.09 7.31
CA GLU A 30 1.27 -4.44 6.76
C GLU A 30 1.77 -4.43 5.32
N ILE A 31 2.75 -5.29 5.00
CA ILE A 31 3.15 -5.60 3.62
C ILE A 31 2.20 -6.64 3.07
N ILE A 32 1.63 -6.41 1.89
CA ILE A 32 0.53 -7.22 1.35
C ILE A 32 1.09 -8.25 0.35
N ALA A 33 0.86 -9.53 0.63
CA ALA A 33 1.19 -10.61 -0.28
C ALA A 33 0.21 -10.68 -1.46
N ASN A 34 0.72 -10.97 -2.66
CA ASN A 34 -0.06 -11.24 -3.85
C ASN A 34 -0.77 -12.62 -3.81
N GLU A 35 -1.50 -12.97 -4.87
CA GLU A 35 -2.25 -14.23 -4.98
C GLU A 35 -1.37 -15.51 -4.93
N GLN A 36 -0.05 -15.39 -5.10
CA GLN A 36 0.91 -16.49 -4.97
C GLN A 36 1.59 -16.53 -3.58
N GLY A 37 1.20 -15.63 -2.66
CA GLY A 37 1.78 -15.53 -1.32
C GLY A 37 3.09 -14.77 -1.25
N SER A 38 3.49 -14.06 -2.32
CA SER A 38 4.73 -13.26 -2.35
C SER A 38 4.46 -11.78 -2.03
N PHE A 39 5.25 -11.21 -1.13
CA PHE A 39 5.20 -9.77 -0.78
C PHE A 39 5.70 -8.86 -1.90
N THR A 40 6.55 -9.37 -2.80
CA THR A 40 7.04 -8.67 -3.98
C THR A 40 6.49 -9.31 -5.26
N THR A 41 6.00 -8.50 -6.19
CA THR A 41 5.49 -8.94 -7.50
C THR A 41 6.39 -8.42 -8.61
N PRO A 42 6.80 -9.21 -9.60
CA PRO A 42 7.64 -8.74 -10.70
C PRO A 42 7.04 -7.56 -11.46
N SER A 43 7.87 -6.60 -11.85
CA SER A 43 7.47 -5.48 -12.72
C SER A 43 7.47 -5.91 -14.20
N PHE A 44 6.68 -6.94 -14.48
CA PHE A 44 6.53 -7.59 -15.79
C PHE A 44 5.08 -7.48 -16.26
N VAL A 45 4.88 -7.15 -17.53
CA VAL A 45 3.59 -7.14 -18.23
C VAL A 45 3.74 -7.93 -19.51
N SER A 46 2.79 -8.79 -19.86
CA SER A 46 2.83 -9.55 -21.11
C SER A 46 1.47 -9.66 -21.76
N PHE A 47 1.45 -9.56 -23.08
CA PHE A 47 0.25 -9.52 -23.91
C PHE A 47 0.12 -10.81 -24.73
N THR A 48 -1.11 -11.31 -24.87
CA THR A 48 -1.42 -12.51 -25.66
C THR A 48 -2.50 -12.24 -26.70
N ASP A 49 -2.94 -13.29 -27.40
CA ASP A 49 -4.13 -13.30 -28.23
C ASP A 49 -5.44 -13.05 -27.44
N LYS A 50 -5.42 -13.24 -26.11
CA LYS A 50 -6.63 -13.37 -25.28
C LYS A 50 -6.68 -12.47 -24.03
N GLU A 51 -5.55 -12.13 -23.41
CA GLU A 51 -5.49 -11.43 -22.11
C GLU A 51 -4.18 -10.67 -21.89
N ARG A 52 -4.09 -9.92 -20.78
CA ARG A 52 -2.83 -9.36 -20.26
C ARG A 52 -2.41 -10.04 -18.97
N LEU A 53 -1.24 -10.66 -18.99
CA LEU A 53 -0.60 -11.18 -17.78
C LEU A 53 0.24 -10.08 -17.12
N ILE A 54 0.22 -10.01 -15.79
CA ILE A 54 1.01 -9.04 -15.00
C ILE A 54 1.63 -9.77 -13.81
N GLY A 55 2.90 -9.48 -13.49
CA GLY A 55 3.61 -10.10 -12.38
C GLY A 55 4.26 -11.44 -12.72
N GLU A 56 4.20 -12.41 -11.80
CA GLU A 56 4.86 -13.72 -11.98
C GLU A 56 4.31 -14.48 -13.20
N SER A 57 3.04 -14.36 -13.55
CA SER A 57 2.47 -14.99 -14.75
C SER A 57 3.14 -14.50 -16.04
N ALA A 58 3.37 -13.19 -16.18
CA ALA A 58 4.10 -12.60 -17.30
C ALA A 58 5.59 -13.02 -17.32
N LYS A 59 6.24 -12.97 -16.16
CA LYS A 59 7.65 -13.36 -16.00
C LYS A 59 7.88 -14.85 -16.31
N ASN A 60 6.94 -15.72 -15.95
CA ASN A 60 7.01 -17.16 -16.23
C ASN A 60 6.93 -17.45 -17.74
N GLN A 61 6.04 -16.77 -18.49
CA GLN A 61 5.94 -16.95 -19.94
C GLN A 61 6.99 -16.17 -20.76
N ALA A 62 7.83 -15.35 -20.13
CA ALA A 62 8.79 -14.48 -20.82
C ALA A 62 9.73 -15.21 -21.81
N ALA A 63 10.06 -16.48 -21.55
CA ALA A 63 10.88 -17.29 -22.45
C ALA A 63 10.09 -17.94 -23.61
N MET A 64 8.77 -17.96 -23.57
CA MET A 64 7.89 -18.44 -24.63
C MET A 64 7.36 -17.30 -25.50
N ASN A 65 7.06 -16.15 -24.88
CA ASN A 65 6.55 -14.94 -25.52
C ASN A 65 7.50 -13.73 -25.32
N PRO A 66 8.79 -13.81 -25.76
CA PRO A 66 9.79 -12.79 -25.41
C PRO A 66 9.53 -11.43 -26.06
N LYS A 67 8.87 -11.38 -27.23
CA LYS A 67 8.58 -10.13 -27.94
C LYS A 67 7.45 -9.31 -27.29
N ASN A 68 6.44 -9.99 -26.75
CA ASN A 68 5.30 -9.36 -26.09
C ASN A 68 5.37 -9.53 -24.56
N THR A 69 6.57 -9.60 -23.98
CA THR A 69 6.79 -9.57 -22.52
C THR A 69 7.70 -8.41 -22.16
N ILE A 70 7.11 -7.38 -21.56
CA ILE A 70 7.74 -6.11 -21.22
C ILE A 70 8.19 -6.14 -19.76
N PHE A 71 9.40 -5.64 -19.53
CA PHE A 71 10.05 -5.56 -18.22
C PHE A 71 11.07 -4.40 -18.24
N ASP A 72 11.63 -4.06 -17.08
CA ASP A 72 12.56 -2.92 -16.88
C ASP A 72 12.02 -1.55 -17.32
N ILE A 73 10.70 -1.40 -17.55
CA ILE A 73 10.06 -0.20 -18.13
C ILE A 73 10.34 1.10 -17.35
N LYS A 74 10.69 0.98 -16.05
CA LYS A 74 11.15 2.09 -15.20
C LYS A 74 12.46 2.74 -15.68
N ARG A 75 13.25 2.06 -16.52
CA ARG A 75 14.39 2.69 -17.23
C ARG A 75 13.94 3.52 -18.43
N LEU A 76 12.80 3.22 -19.05
CA LEU A 76 12.27 3.90 -20.23
C LEU A 76 11.35 5.10 -19.89
N ILE A 77 10.66 5.04 -18.75
CA ILE A 77 9.68 6.07 -18.33
C ILE A 77 10.32 7.46 -18.18
N GLY A 78 9.66 8.47 -18.76
CA GLY A 78 10.09 9.88 -18.72
C GLY A 78 11.37 10.21 -19.48
N ARG A 79 11.85 9.32 -20.37
CA ARG A 79 13.03 9.53 -21.22
C ARG A 79 12.64 9.81 -22.67
N ARG A 80 13.62 10.28 -23.44
CA ARG A 80 13.53 10.46 -24.89
C ARG A 80 13.99 9.20 -25.62
N PHE A 81 13.49 8.97 -26.83
CA PHE A 81 13.93 7.87 -27.68
C PHE A 81 15.38 8.07 -28.19
N ASP A 82 15.89 9.30 -28.20
CA ASP A 82 17.26 9.66 -28.57
C ASP A 82 18.27 9.64 -27.40
N ASP A 83 17.83 9.38 -26.15
CA ASP A 83 18.71 9.23 -24.98
C ASP A 83 19.71 8.06 -25.22
N PRO A 84 21.04 8.29 -25.11
CA PRO A 84 22.05 7.25 -25.31
C PRO A 84 21.86 6.01 -24.42
N THR A 85 21.26 6.16 -23.23
CA THR A 85 20.97 5.00 -22.37
C THR A 85 19.80 4.18 -22.90
N VAL A 86 18.75 4.84 -23.41
CA VAL A 86 17.60 4.21 -24.07
C VAL A 86 18.06 3.46 -25.32
N LYS A 87 18.92 4.07 -26.15
CA LYS A 87 19.52 3.37 -27.31
C LYS A 87 20.22 2.08 -26.91
N LYS A 88 21.09 2.14 -25.89
CA LYS A 88 21.85 0.99 -25.37
C LYS A 88 20.94 -0.10 -24.78
N ASP A 89 19.91 0.27 -24.03
CA ASP A 89 19.01 -0.70 -23.42
C ASP A 89 18.12 -1.39 -24.47
N ILE A 90 17.70 -0.67 -25.53
CA ILE A 90 16.97 -1.22 -26.69
C ILE A 90 17.77 -2.32 -27.41
N GLU A 91 19.10 -2.20 -27.54
CA GLU A 91 19.95 -3.27 -28.09
C GLU A 91 19.91 -4.58 -27.27
N SER A 92 19.44 -4.52 -26.01
CA SER A 92 19.42 -5.64 -25.07
C SER A 92 18.03 -6.22 -24.78
N TRP A 93 16.96 -5.53 -25.20
CA TRP A 93 15.58 -5.93 -24.95
C TRP A 93 15.01 -6.82 -26.08
N PRO A 94 14.19 -7.83 -25.75
CA PRO A 94 13.59 -8.72 -26.74
C PRO A 94 12.28 -8.17 -27.36
N PHE A 95 11.72 -7.12 -26.77
CA PHE A 95 10.51 -6.43 -27.20
C PHE A 95 10.87 -5.19 -28.04
N LYS A 96 9.96 -4.77 -28.92
CA LYS A 96 10.19 -3.65 -29.83
C LYS A 96 9.91 -2.31 -29.14
N VAL A 97 10.83 -1.37 -29.27
CA VAL A 97 10.63 0.04 -28.89
C VAL A 97 10.69 0.89 -30.17
N VAL A 98 9.75 1.82 -30.31
CA VAL A 98 9.61 2.72 -31.45
C VAL A 98 9.64 4.19 -31.01
N ASP A 99 9.92 5.08 -31.95
CA ASP A 99 9.86 6.53 -31.75
C ASP A 99 8.45 7.04 -32.02
N GLN A 100 7.89 7.82 -31.10
CA GLN A 100 6.71 8.64 -31.35
C GLN A 100 7.00 10.07 -30.87
N GLU A 101 7.30 10.96 -31.81
CA GLU A 101 7.58 12.38 -31.59
C GLU A 101 8.71 12.65 -30.58
N GLY A 102 9.73 11.78 -30.55
CA GLY A 102 10.87 11.81 -29.62
C GLY A 102 10.63 11.05 -28.32
N SER A 103 9.42 10.51 -28.10
CA SER A 103 9.09 9.66 -26.95
C SER A 103 9.25 8.17 -27.29
N PRO A 104 9.87 7.35 -26.42
CA PRO A 104 10.04 5.93 -26.64
C PRO A 104 8.78 5.16 -26.25
N MET A 105 8.15 4.51 -27.23
CA MET A 105 6.92 3.74 -27.05
C MET A 105 7.18 2.25 -27.28
N VAL A 106 6.43 1.37 -26.62
CA VAL A 106 6.60 -0.09 -26.71
C VAL A 106 5.55 -0.67 -27.65
N GLU A 107 5.99 -1.42 -28.67
CA GLU A 107 5.11 -2.07 -29.66
C GLU A 107 4.99 -3.58 -29.37
N VAL A 108 3.75 -4.07 -29.26
CA VAL A 108 3.41 -5.46 -28.95
C VAL A 108 2.24 -5.96 -29.80
N GLU A 109 2.17 -7.27 -30.01
CA GLU A 109 0.99 -7.95 -30.50
C GLU A 109 0.04 -8.24 -29.32
N TYR A 110 -1.20 -7.76 -29.38
CA TYR A 110 -2.22 -7.94 -28.35
C TYR A 110 -3.62 -8.03 -28.98
N LEU A 111 -4.38 -9.08 -28.64
CA LEU A 111 -5.69 -9.39 -29.25
C LEU A 111 -5.65 -9.53 -30.78
N GLY A 112 -4.52 -9.98 -31.34
CA GLY A 112 -4.32 -10.13 -32.80
C GLY A 112 -4.01 -8.83 -33.54
N GLU A 113 -3.81 -7.72 -32.83
CA GLU A 113 -3.48 -6.41 -33.38
C GLU A 113 -2.12 -5.92 -32.85
N ASN A 114 -1.34 -5.20 -33.67
CA ASN A 114 -0.17 -4.46 -33.17
C ASN A 114 -0.64 -3.22 -32.41
N LYS A 115 -0.25 -3.10 -31.13
CA LYS A 115 -0.57 -1.96 -30.27
C LYS A 115 0.69 -1.31 -29.75
N ILE A 116 0.64 0.01 -29.61
CA ILE A 116 1.73 0.84 -29.13
C ILE A 116 1.31 1.40 -27.76
N PHE A 117 2.13 1.18 -26.74
CA PHE A 117 1.88 1.61 -25.37
C PHE A 117 3.00 2.52 -24.87
N SER A 118 2.64 3.57 -24.14
CA SER A 118 3.60 4.40 -23.43
C SER A 118 4.23 3.65 -22.23
N PRO A 119 5.44 4.05 -21.79
CA PRO A 119 6.00 3.59 -20.52
C PRO A 119 5.08 3.88 -19.32
N GLN A 120 4.28 4.95 -19.39
CA GLN A 120 3.27 5.32 -18.40
C GLN A 120 2.16 4.28 -18.32
N GLU A 121 1.57 3.85 -19.45
CA GLU A 121 0.51 2.83 -19.49
C GLU A 121 1.01 1.46 -19.00
N VAL A 122 2.18 1.02 -19.45
CA VAL A 122 2.75 -0.26 -18.99
C VAL A 122 3.05 -0.21 -17.49
N SER A 123 3.51 0.93 -16.97
CA SER A 123 3.68 1.14 -15.52
C SER A 123 2.34 1.19 -14.80
N ALA A 124 1.30 1.78 -15.40
CA ALA A 124 -0.06 1.82 -14.88
C ALA A 124 -0.69 0.43 -14.77
N MET A 125 -0.33 -0.51 -15.65
CA MET A 125 -0.74 -1.92 -15.53
C MET A 125 -0.11 -2.57 -14.29
N VAL A 126 1.19 -2.35 -14.03
CA VAL A 126 1.84 -2.82 -12.80
C VAL A 126 1.22 -2.19 -11.54
N LEU A 127 0.97 -0.88 -11.56
CA LEU A 127 0.29 -0.16 -10.47
C LEU A 127 -1.15 -0.64 -10.25
N SER A 128 -1.88 -0.97 -11.33
CA SER A 128 -3.23 -1.56 -11.26
C SER A 128 -3.20 -2.93 -10.58
N LYS A 129 -2.20 -3.76 -10.88
CA LYS A 129 -2.01 -5.05 -10.20
C LYS A 129 -1.68 -4.87 -8.71
N MET A 130 -0.88 -3.86 -8.34
CA MET A 130 -0.60 -3.55 -6.93
C MET A 130 -1.84 -3.05 -6.18
N LYS A 131 -2.65 -2.20 -6.83
CA LYS A 131 -3.97 -1.79 -6.36
C LYS A 131 -4.90 -3.00 -6.17
N GLU A 132 -4.99 -3.91 -7.13
CA GLU A 132 -5.82 -5.12 -7.04
C GLU A 132 -5.42 -6.04 -5.88
N VAL A 133 -4.12 -6.27 -5.68
CA VAL A 133 -3.61 -7.03 -4.52
C VAL A 133 -4.05 -6.39 -3.20
N ALA A 134 -4.01 -5.05 -3.10
CA ALA A 134 -4.53 -4.32 -1.94
C ALA A 134 -6.08 -4.37 -1.83
N GLU A 135 -6.82 -4.27 -2.94
CA GLU A 135 -8.29 -4.35 -2.95
C GLU A 135 -8.79 -5.73 -2.48
N VAL A 136 -8.15 -6.82 -2.92
CA VAL A 136 -8.44 -8.19 -2.48
C VAL A 136 -8.16 -8.35 -0.98
N LYS A 137 -7.04 -7.80 -0.49
CA LYS A 137 -6.66 -7.85 0.93
C LYS A 137 -7.59 -7.04 1.83
N LEU A 138 -7.97 -5.83 1.41
CA LEU A 138 -8.78 -4.89 2.19
C LEU A 138 -10.29 -5.12 2.04
N GLY A 139 -10.72 -5.87 1.03
CA GLY A 139 -12.13 -6.11 0.72
C GLY A 139 -12.89 -4.86 0.23
N LYS A 140 -12.18 -3.80 -0.17
CA LYS A 140 -12.71 -2.47 -0.53
C LYS A 140 -11.96 -1.87 -1.72
N LYS A 141 -12.60 -0.97 -2.46
CA LYS A 141 -11.99 -0.29 -3.62
C LYS A 141 -10.95 0.76 -3.20
N VAL A 142 -9.76 0.74 -3.79
CA VAL A 142 -8.64 1.62 -3.41
C VAL A 142 -8.44 2.73 -4.45
N ALA A 143 -8.65 3.98 -4.02
CA ALA A 143 -8.65 5.15 -4.90
C ALA A 143 -7.51 6.15 -4.64
N LYS A 144 -6.63 5.89 -3.66
CA LYS A 144 -5.55 6.80 -3.25
C LYS A 144 -4.25 6.03 -3.00
N ALA A 145 -3.12 6.60 -3.41
CA ALA A 145 -1.80 6.00 -3.17
C ALA A 145 -0.70 7.04 -2.90
N VAL A 146 0.39 6.58 -2.30
CA VAL A 146 1.72 7.19 -2.36
C VAL A 146 2.60 6.25 -3.18
N ILE A 147 3.29 6.76 -4.18
CA ILE A 147 4.10 5.98 -5.13
C ILE A 147 5.57 6.42 -5.01
N THR A 148 6.48 5.46 -5.08
CA THR A 148 7.93 5.71 -4.96
C THR A 148 8.58 6.06 -6.30
N VAL A 149 9.66 6.85 -6.23
CA VAL A 149 10.59 7.10 -7.34
C VAL A 149 12.04 7.12 -6.82
N PRO A 150 13.05 6.82 -7.65
CA PRO A 150 14.44 7.01 -7.32
C PRO A 150 14.68 8.47 -6.91
N ALA A 151 15.52 8.71 -5.90
CA ALA A 151 15.81 10.08 -5.47
C ALA A 151 16.40 10.91 -6.62
N TYR A 152 17.22 10.29 -7.47
CA TYR A 152 17.82 10.93 -8.65
C TYR A 152 16.92 10.98 -9.90
N PHE A 153 15.63 10.64 -9.83
CA PHE A 153 14.69 10.87 -10.96
C PHE A 153 14.53 12.37 -11.28
N ASN A 154 14.57 12.68 -12.57
CA ASN A 154 14.34 14.02 -13.10
C ASN A 154 12.83 14.39 -13.13
N ASP A 155 12.51 15.65 -13.45
CA ASP A 155 11.15 16.17 -13.49
C ASP A 155 10.20 15.39 -14.43
N ASN A 156 10.65 15.07 -15.65
CA ASN A 156 9.88 14.31 -16.63
C ASN A 156 9.55 12.88 -16.12
N GLN A 157 10.49 12.24 -15.43
CA GLN A 157 10.30 10.90 -14.86
C GLN A 157 9.35 10.90 -13.65
N ARG A 158 9.41 11.94 -12.82
CA ARG A 158 8.49 12.15 -11.69
C ARG A 158 7.05 12.38 -12.18
N GLN A 159 6.89 13.24 -13.20
CA GLN A 159 5.59 13.51 -13.81
C GLN A 159 5.03 12.25 -14.50
N ALA A 160 5.81 11.58 -15.34
CA ALA A 160 5.39 10.34 -16.02
C ALA A 160 4.98 9.22 -15.04
N THR A 161 5.67 9.08 -13.90
CA THR A 161 5.30 8.11 -12.86
C THR A 161 4.00 8.48 -12.12
N LYS A 162 3.77 9.78 -11.91
CA LYS A 162 2.52 10.30 -11.35
C LYS A 162 1.34 10.09 -12.31
N ASP A 163 1.56 10.27 -13.61
CA ASP A 163 0.57 10.05 -14.67
C ASP A 163 0.24 8.55 -14.82
N ALA A 164 1.23 7.66 -14.70
CA ALA A 164 0.99 6.21 -14.60
C ALA A 164 0.08 5.84 -13.40
N GLY A 165 0.21 6.56 -12.28
CA GLY A 165 -0.71 6.45 -11.14
C GLY A 165 -2.13 6.90 -11.47
N ALA A 166 -2.28 8.01 -12.18
CA ALA A 166 -3.59 8.49 -12.65
C ALA A 166 -4.26 7.48 -13.61
N ILE A 167 -3.50 6.93 -14.56
CA ILE A 167 -3.97 5.92 -15.53
C ILE A 167 -4.40 4.62 -14.82
N ALA A 168 -3.74 4.23 -13.71
CA ALA A 168 -4.18 3.12 -12.85
C ALA A 168 -5.44 3.43 -12.00
N GLY A 169 -6.03 4.62 -12.15
CA GLY A 169 -7.16 5.10 -11.35
C GLY A 169 -6.78 5.28 -9.87
N LEU A 170 -5.59 5.83 -9.59
CA LEU A 170 -5.14 6.19 -8.25
C LEU A 170 -4.92 7.70 -8.15
N ASN A 171 -5.54 8.34 -7.15
CA ASN A 171 -5.16 9.68 -6.73
C ASN A 171 -3.80 9.60 -6.01
N VAL A 172 -2.74 10.05 -6.69
CA VAL A 172 -1.38 10.06 -6.18
C VAL A 172 -1.21 11.23 -5.20
N LEU A 173 -1.37 10.95 -3.89
CA LEU A 173 -1.27 11.95 -2.82
C LEU A 173 0.16 12.48 -2.64
N ARG A 174 1.16 11.66 -3.02
CA ARG A 174 2.58 11.99 -2.97
C ARG A 174 3.38 11.07 -3.89
N ILE A 175 4.33 11.65 -4.61
CA ILE A 175 5.54 10.96 -5.08
C ILE A 175 6.59 11.10 -3.98
N ILE A 176 7.15 9.98 -3.51
CA ILE A 176 8.17 9.95 -2.45
C ILE A 176 9.48 9.33 -2.97
N ASN A 177 10.62 9.86 -2.54
CA ASN A 177 11.93 9.31 -2.91
C ASN A 177 12.17 7.96 -2.20
N GLU A 178 12.67 6.95 -2.92
CA GLU A 178 12.94 5.58 -2.44
C GLU A 178 13.78 5.53 -1.15
N PRO A 179 14.99 6.12 -1.09
CA PRO A 179 15.78 6.16 0.14
C PRO A 179 15.12 6.98 1.26
N THR A 180 14.32 7.99 0.94
CA THR A 180 13.53 8.75 1.93
C THR A 180 12.44 7.88 2.57
N ALA A 181 11.75 7.05 1.78
CA ALA A 181 10.78 6.10 2.30
C ALA A 181 11.47 5.04 3.19
N ALA A 182 12.60 4.49 2.74
CA ALA A 182 13.37 3.55 3.55
C ALA A 182 13.92 4.18 4.85
N ALA A 183 14.27 5.47 4.85
CA ALA A 183 14.64 6.21 6.05
C ALA A 183 13.48 6.32 7.05
N ILE A 184 12.24 6.53 6.59
CA ILE A 184 11.03 6.51 7.45
C ILE A 184 10.84 5.11 8.07
N ALA A 185 10.99 4.04 7.27
CA ALA A 185 10.89 2.67 7.77
C ALA A 185 11.96 2.35 8.83
N TYR A 186 13.19 2.83 8.63
CA TYR A 186 14.26 2.74 9.62
C TYR A 186 13.95 3.56 10.89
N GLY A 187 13.62 4.85 10.75
CA GLY A 187 13.51 5.80 11.86
C GLY A 187 12.26 5.63 12.74
N LEU A 188 11.16 5.09 12.21
CA LEU A 188 10.01 4.68 13.03
C LEU A 188 10.17 3.27 13.60
N GLY A 189 10.96 2.41 12.95
CA GLY A 189 11.28 1.06 13.38
C GLY A 189 12.52 1.01 14.29
N ALA A 190 13.50 0.19 13.90
CA ALA A 190 14.68 -0.11 14.73
C ALA A 190 15.57 1.10 15.04
N GLY A 191 15.54 2.15 14.22
CA GLY A 191 16.33 3.37 14.40
C GLY A 191 15.75 4.39 15.38
N LYS A 192 14.53 4.17 15.88
CA LYS A 192 13.74 5.18 16.61
C LYS A 192 14.49 5.77 17.82
N SER A 193 14.74 7.07 17.76
CA SER A 193 15.58 7.77 18.75
C SER A 193 15.26 9.26 18.84
N ASN A 194 15.27 9.79 20.06
CA ASN A 194 15.20 11.24 20.31
C ASN A 194 16.59 11.92 20.18
N LYS A 195 17.65 11.15 19.91
CA LYS A 195 18.96 11.68 19.54
C LYS A 195 18.97 11.98 18.05
N GLU A 196 19.52 13.14 17.70
CA GLU A 196 19.92 13.45 16.33
C GLU A 196 20.94 12.42 15.82
N ARG A 197 20.79 11.99 14.56
CA ARG A 197 21.75 11.12 13.85
C ARG A 197 21.83 11.48 12.38
N ASN A 198 23.02 11.36 11.79
CA ASN A 198 23.22 11.39 10.34
C ASN A 198 23.22 9.94 9.80
N VAL A 199 22.18 9.58 9.06
CA VAL A 199 21.96 8.23 8.54
C VAL A 199 22.12 8.25 7.03
N LEU A 200 23.09 7.47 6.52
CA LEU A 200 23.27 7.28 5.09
C LEU A 200 22.43 6.09 4.64
N ILE A 201 21.53 6.32 3.68
CA ILE A 201 20.81 5.28 2.96
C ILE A 201 21.58 4.96 1.69
N TYR A 202 21.87 3.69 1.48
CA TYR A 202 22.47 3.16 0.26
C TYR A 202 21.46 2.19 -0.37
N ASP A 203 20.83 2.60 -1.46
CA ASP A 203 19.79 1.84 -2.15
C ASP A 203 20.30 1.37 -3.52
N LEU A 204 20.52 0.06 -3.67
CA LEU A 204 20.98 -0.54 -4.93
C LEU A 204 19.96 -1.59 -5.36
N GLY A 205 19.03 -1.16 -6.21
CA GLY A 205 17.86 -1.93 -6.63
C GLY A 205 18.10 -2.85 -7.82
N GLY A 206 17.03 -3.07 -8.59
CA GLY A 206 17.03 -3.88 -9.81
C GLY A 206 17.73 -3.21 -10.98
N GLY A 207 17.56 -1.89 -11.14
CA GLY A 207 18.14 -1.12 -12.26
C GLY A 207 18.50 0.32 -11.94
N THR A 208 18.40 0.74 -10.68
CA THR A 208 18.65 2.10 -10.18
C THR A 208 19.51 2.04 -8.91
N PHE A 209 20.32 3.08 -8.72
CA PHE A 209 21.18 3.26 -7.56
C PHE A 209 20.99 4.67 -6.98
N ASP A 210 20.65 4.78 -5.71
CA ASP A 210 20.56 6.05 -4.98
C ASP A 210 21.38 6.01 -3.68
N VAL A 211 21.95 7.16 -3.34
CA VAL A 211 22.53 7.43 -2.03
C VAL A 211 21.94 8.73 -1.50
N SER A 212 21.42 8.70 -0.29
CA SER A 212 20.95 9.90 0.41
C SER A 212 21.49 9.93 1.83
N LEU A 213 21.96 11.10 2.28
CA LEU A 213 22.33 11.33 3.67
C LEU A 213 21.23 12.16 4.33
N LEU A 214 20.57 11.57 5.33
CA LEU A 214 19.51 12.22 6.10
C LEU A 214 20.01 12.53 7.51
N ASN A 215 19.58 13.66 8.04
CA ASN A 215 19.63 13.97 9.46
C ASN A 215 18.24 13.64 10.04
N ILE A 216 18.23 12.77 11.04
CA ILE A 216 17.01 12.24 11.67
C ILE A 216 17.03 12.62 13.15
N GLN A 217 15.99 13.33 13.61
CA GLN A 217 15.84 13.77 15.00
C GLN A 217 14.39 13.59 15.46
N GLY A 218 14.12 12.51 16.20
CA GLY A 218 12.76 12.15 16.57
C GLY A 218 11.91 11.84 15.34
N GLY A 219 10.83 12.61 15.13
CA GLY A 219 9.99 12.52 13.93
C GLY A 219 10.44 13.39 12.75
N VAL A 220 11.49 14.20 12.89
CA VAL A 220 11.98 15.07 11.79
C VAL A 220 13.02 14.34 10.95
N PHE A 221 12.74 14.21 9.65
CA PHE A 221 13.62 13.61 8.64
C PHE A 221 14.02 14.68 7.64
N THR A 222 15.30 15.08 7.63
CA THR A 222 15.82 16.10 6.70
C THR A 222 16.88 15.51 5.80
N VAL A 223 16.62 15.42 4.50
CA VAL A 223 17.63 15.07 3.49
C VAL A 223 18.65 16.21 3.42
N LYS A 224 19.94 15.90 3.62
CA LYS A 224 21.05 16.87 3.54
C LYS A 224 21.63 16.92 2.13
N ALA A 225 21.78 15.76 1.49
CA ALA A 225 22.18 15.63 0.10
C ALA A 225 21.73 14.28 -0.47
N THR A 226 21.60 14.21 -1.80
CA THR A 226 21.34 12.97 -2.54
C THR A 226 22.08 12.97 -3.88
N ALA A 227 22.51 11.79 -4.31
CA ALA A 227 23.10 11.52 -5.63
C ALA A 227 22.83 10.06 -6.03
N GLY A 228 22.95 9.72 -7.31
CA GLY A 228 22.67 8.37 -7.78
C GLY A 228 23.00 8.15 -9.25
N ASP A 229 22.66 6.96 -9.75
CA ASP A 229 22.66 6.60 -11.16
C ASP A 229 21.34 5.87 -11.49
N THR A 230 20.58 6.42 -12.42
CA THR A 230 19.26 5.89 -12.82
C THR A 230 19.34 4.73 -13.82
N HIS A 231 20.54 4.26 -14.16
CA HIS A 231 20.80 3.06 -14.97
C HIS A 231 21.88 2.14 -14.40
N LEU A 232 22.04 2.07 -13.08
CA LEU A 232 22.94 1.14 -12.41
C LEU A 232 22.19 0.24 -11.43
N GLY A 233 22.20 -1.07 -11.63
CA GLY A 233 21.60 -2.00 -10.69
C GLY A 233 21.82 -3.48 -11.01
N GLY A 234 21.04 -4.33 -10.33
CA GLY A 234 21.10 -5.78 -10.43
C GLY A 234 21.06 -6.35 -11.85
N GLN A 235 20.36 -5.70 -12.79
CA GLN A 235 20.21 -6.13 -14.18
C GLN A 235 21.47 -5.96 -15.03
N ASP A 236 22.32 -4.96 -14.72
CA ASP A 236 23.59 -4.76 -15.44
C ASP A 236 24.58 -5.85 -15.03
N PHE A 237 24.53 -6.29 -13.77
CA PHE A 237 25.33 -7.41 -13.28
C PHE A 237 24.90 -8.74 -13.91
N ASP A 238 23.60 -8.90 -14.22
CA ASP A 238 23.09 -10.04 -15.01
C ASP A 238 23.52 -9.95 -16.47
N THR A 239 23.56 -8.74 -17.07
CA THR A 239 24.03 -8.53 -18.44
C THR A 239 25.53 -8.84 -18.58
N ASN A 240 26.36 -8.41 -17.63
CA ASN A 240 27.80 -8.72 -17.61
C ASN A 240 28.06 -10.24 -17.50
N LEU A 241 27.21 -10.95 -16.74
CA LEU A 241 27.29 -12.42 -16.61
C LEU A 241 26.73 -13.14 -17.86
N LEU A 242 25.66 -12.61 -18.45
CA LEU A 242 25.08 -13.07 -19.72
C LEU A 242 26.11 -12.99 -20.86
N ASP A 243 26.80 -11.85 -21.01
CA ASP A 243 27.83 -11.69 -22.04
C ASP A 243 29.08 -12.53 -21.78
N HIS A 244 29.40 -12.83 -20.52
CA HIS A 244 30.44 -13.81 -20.20
C HIS A 244 30.05 -15.21 -20.71
N PHE A 245 28.82 -15.65 -20.43
CA PHE A 245 28.34 -16.97 -20.82
C PHE A 245 28.01 -17.10 -22.31
N LYS A 246 27.55 -16.03 -23.00
CA LYS A 246 27.46 -15.99 -24.48
C LYS A 246 28.82 -16.29 -25.11
N LYS A 247 29.87 -15.57 -24.67
CA LYS A 247 31.26 -15.79 -25.13
C LYS A 247 31.76 -17.19 -24.77
N GLU A 248 31.35 -17.76 -23.63
CA GLU A 248 31.71 -19.13 -23.28
C GLU A 248 30.99 -20.19 -24.11
N PHE A 249 29.69 -20.02 -24.37
CA PHE A 249 28.90 -20.89 -25.24
C PHE A 249 29.53 -20.93 -26.63
N THR A 250 29.73 -19.78 -27.28
CA THR A 250 30.38 -19.72 -28.61
C THR A 250 31.81 -20.26 -28.60
N ARG A 251 32.57 -20.11 -27.49
CA ARG A 251 33.88 -20.77 -27.35
C ARG A 251 33.76 -22.30 -27.35
N LYS A 252 32.74 -22.86 -26.67
CA LYS A 252 32.47 -24.31 -26.55
C LYS A 252 31.87 -24.91 -27.83
N THR A 253 30.72 -24.40 -28.28
CA THR A 253 29.88 -24.98 -29.35
C THR A 253 30.18 -24.44 -30.75
N LYS A 254 30.91 -23.33 -30.86
CA LYS A 254 31.12 -22.54 -32.10
C LYS A 254 29.86 -21.90 -32.68
N LYS A 255 28.72 -21.96 -31.99
CA LYS A 255 27.46 -21.31 -32.37
C LYS A 255 27.29 -19.99 -31.60
N ASP A 256 26.59 -19.01 -32.18
CA ASP A 256 26.18 -17.78 -31.47
C ASP A 256 24.66 -17.79 -31.24
N LEU A 257 24.26 -17.63 -29.99
CA LEU A 257 22.86 -17.58 -29.56
C LEU A 257 22.30 -16.15 -29.51
N SER A 258 23.09 -15.13 -29.86
CA SER A 258 22.69 -13.71 -29.79
C SER A 258 21.49 -13.34 -30.67
N GLY A 259 21.17 -14.14 -31.68
CA GLY A 259 19.95 -13.97 -32.51
C GLY A 259 18.68 -14.59 -31.91
N ASP A 260 18.76 -15.39 -30.85
CA ASP A 260 17.62 -16.09 -30.26
C ASP A 260 17.20 -15.45 -28.92
N ALA A 261 16.12 -14.68 -28.97
CA ALA A 261 15.52 -14.03 -27.80
C ALA A 261 15.05 -15.03 -26.72
N ARG A 262 14.67 -16.26 -27.08
CA ARG A 262 14.28 -17.32 -26.13
C ARG A 262 15.50 -17.92 -25.45
N ALA A 263 16.58 -18.22 -26.19
CA ALA A 263 17.85 -18.64 -25.61
C ALA A 263 18.42 -17.56 -24.68
N LEU A 264 18.46 -16.30 -25.13
CA LEU A 264 18.91 -15.16 -24.32
C LEU A 264 18.07 -14.99 -23.05
N ARG A 265 16.73 -15.08 -23.12
CA ARG A 265 15.85 -14.94 -21.95
C ARG A 265 16.02 -16.08 -20.95
N ARG A 266 16.22 -17.33 -21.42
CA ARG A 266 16.54 -18.49 -20.57
C ARG A 266 17.90 -18.29 -19.87
N LEU A 267 18.94 -17.94 -20.62
CA LEU A 267 20.27 -17.70 -20.07
C LEU A 267 20.29 -16.53 -19.09
N ARG A 268 19.61 -15.40 -19.39
CA ARG A 268 19.48 -14.26 -18.47
C ARG A 268 18.80 -14.66 -17.14
N THR A 269 17.75 -15.48 -17.18
CA THR A 269 17.10 -16.00 -15.96
C THR A 269 18.05 -16.91 -15.16
N ALA A 270 18.88 -17.72 -15.81
CA ALA A 270 19.89 -18.53 -15.12
C ALA A 270 21.04 -17.67 -14.55
N CYS A 271 21.43 -16.59 -15.22
CA CYS A 271 22.40 -15.60 -14.71
C CYS A 271 21.90 -14.95 -13.41
N GLU A 272 20.64 -14.52 -13.39
CA GLU A 272 20.01 -13.88 -12.23
C GLU A 272 19.95 -14.82 -11.02
N ARG A 273 19.57 -16.08 -11.26
CA ARG A 273 19.61 -17.16 -10.25
C ARG A 273 21.03 -17.41 -9.76
N ALA A 274 22.02 -17.47 -10.66
CA ALA A 274 23.42 -17.66 -10.30
C ALA A 274 23.97 -16.50 -9.46
N LYS A 275 23.66 -15.25 -9.82
CA LYS A 275 23.97 -14.04 -9.02
C LYS A 275 23.42 -14.16 -7.60
N ARG A 276 22.12 -14.49 -7.44
CA ARG A 276 21.50 -14.71 -6.10
C ARG A 276 22.20 -15.81 -5.31
N THR A 277 22.60 -16.90 -5.96
CA THR A 277 23.34 -18.01 -5.32
C THR A 277 24.74 -17.58 -4.89
N LEU A 278 25.48 -16.84 -5.74
CA LEU A 278 26.84 -16.35 -5.44
C LEU A 278 26.87 -15.33 -4.29
N SER A 279 25.78 -14.64 -3.99
CA SER A 279 25.69 -13.80 -2.78
C SER A 279 25.83 -14.61 -1.48
N ASN A 280 25.61 -15.93 -1.50
CA ASN A 280 25.74 -16.82 -0.34
C ASN A 280 26.89 -17.83 -0.52
N GLY A 281 26.90 -18.58 -1.64
CA GLY A 281 27.94 -19.55 -1.98
C GLY A 281 29.18 -18.93 -2.67
N ALA A 282 30.33 -19.59 -2.55
CA ALA A 282 31.57 -19.15 -3.21
C ALA A 282 31.62 -19.48 -4.72
N GLN A 283 30.79 -20.42 -5.17
CA GLN A 283 30.66 -20.85 -6.57
C GLN A 283 29.26 -21.41 -6.83
N THR A 284 28.86 -21.49 -8.09
CA THR A 284 27.65 -22.18 -8.56
C THR A 284 27.84 -22.67 -9.99
N THR A 285 26.99 -23.58 -10.45
CA THR A 285 26.88 -24.00 -11.85
C THR A 285 25.65 -23.34 -12.49
N VAL A 286 25.78 -22.95 -13.75
CA VAL A 286 24.67 -22.65 -14.66
C VAL A 286 24.52 -23.84 -15.60
N GLU A 287 23.31 -24.40 -15.64
CA GLU A 287 22.97 -25.60 -16.40
C GLU A 287 21.62 -25.37 -17.07
N ILE A 288 21.57 -25.53 -18.39
CA ILE A 288 20.39 -25.30 -19.23
C ILE A 288 20.40 -26.28 -20.40
N ASP A 289 19.52 -27.28 -20.33
CA ASP A 289 19.34 -28.30 -21.37
C ASP A 289 18.83 -27.66 -22.68
N SER A 290 19.37 -28.07 -23.81
CA SER A 290 19.06 -27.59 -25.17
C SER A 290 18.85 -26.06 -25.21
N LEU A 291 19.89 -25.30 -24.84
CA LEU A 291 19.84 -23.84 -24.74
C LEU A 291 19.61 -23.20 -26.11
N PHE A 292 20.35 -23.64 -27.13
CA PHE A 292 20.30 -23.12 -28.50
C PHE A 292 20.77 -24.18 -29.50
N ASP A 293 20.02 -24.36 -30.60
CA ASP A 293 20.31 -25.31 -31.69
C ASP A 293 20.75 -26.70 -31.21
N GLY A 294 19.92 -27.30 -30.35
CA GLY A 294 20.16 -28.63 -29.76
C GLY A 294 21.15 -28.66 -28.59
N GLU A 295 22.10 -27.73 -28.53
CA GLU A 295 23.23 -27.76 -27.59
C GLU A 295 22.82 -27.46 -26.14
N ASP A 296 23.21 -28.33 -25.21
CA ASP A 296 23.15 -28.06 -23.77
C ASP A 296 24.19 -27.00 -23.36
N PHE A 297 23.88 -26.21 -22.33
CA PHE A 297 24.86 -25.29 -21.74
C PHE A 297 25.07 -25.59 -20.25
N ASN A 298 26.25 -26.15 -19.94
CA ASN A 298 26.77 -26.27 -18.58
C ASN A 298 28.05 -25.42 -18.44
N ALA A 299 28.10 -24.55 -17.42
CA ALA A 299 29.27 -23.73 -17.08
C ALA A 299 29.33 -23.43 -15.57
N GLN A 300 30.52 -23.46 -14.98
CA GLN A 300 30.74 -23.12 -13.57
C GLN A 300 31.20 -21.66 -13.43
N ILE A 301 30.66 -20.95 -12.44
CA ILE A 301 31.03 -19.57 -12.12
C ILE A 301 31.38 -19.44 -10.63
N THR A 302 32.47 -18.73 -10.33
CA THR A 302 32.89 -18.42 -8.95
C THR A 302 32.48 -17.00 -8.57
N ARG A 303 32.34 -16.74 -7.27
CA ARG A 303 32.07 -15.39 -6.75
C ARG A 303 33.17 -14.42 -7.19
N ALA A 304 34.44 -14.83 -7.07
CA ALA A 304 35.57 -14.01 -7.51
C ALA A 304 35.43 -13.62 -8.99
N ARG A 305 35.08 -14.56 -9.88
CA ARG A 305 34.89 -14.25 -11.30
C ARG A 305 33.70 -13.32 -11.57
N PHE A 306 32.62 -13.45 -10.81
CA PHE A 306 31.48 -12.51 -10.86
C PHE A 306 31.86 -11.11 -10.33
N GLU A 307 32.70 -11.03 -9.30
CA GLU A 307 33.25 -9.77 -8.78
C GLU A 307 34.20 -9.11 -9.79
N ASP A 308 35.06 -9.88 -10.48
CA ASP A 308 35.94 -9.36 -11.54
C ASP A 308 35.14 -8.70 -12.68
N LEU A 309 34.12 -9.41 -13.18
CA LEU A 309 33.27 -8.97 -14.30
C LEU A 309 32.50 -7.68 -13.99
N ASN A 310 32.18 -7.45 -12.72
CA ASN A 310 31.42 -6.30 -12.26
C ASN A 310 32.27 -5.25 -11.54
N SER A 311 33.58 -5.45 -11.44
CA SER A 311 34.52 -4.64 -10.65
C SER A 311 34.41 -3.13 -10.91
N LYS A 312 34.32 -2.71 -12.18
CA LYS A 312 34.11 -1.30 -12.55
C LYS A 312 32.80 -0.73 -11.99
N ALA A 313 31.70 -1.46 -12.16
CA ALA A 313 30.37 -1.03 -11.72
C ALA A 313 30.25 -1.04 -10.18
N PHE A 314 30.82 -2.04 -9.52
CA PHE A 314 30.85 -2.15 -8.06
C PHE A 314 31.72 -1.07 -7.40
N ASN A 315 32.82 -0.65 -8.02
CA ASN A 315 33.63 0.46 -7.50
C ASN A 315 32.95 1.82 -7.73
N GLY A 316 32.28 2.00 -8.88
CA GLY A 316 31.60 3.26 -9.24
C GLY A 316 30.42 3.62 -8.32
N THR A 317 29.85 2.68 -7.57
CA THR A 317 28.83 3.02 -6.56
C THR A 317 29.38 3.82 -5.38
N LEU A 318 30.70 3.89 -5.19
CA LEU A 318 31.33 4.73 -4.17
C LEU A 318 31.40 6.22 -4.57
N ASP A 319 31.29 6.55 -5.86
CA ASP A 319 31.38 7.93 -6.33
C ASP A 319 30.16 8.77 -5.87
N PRO A 320 28.90 8.30 -5.99
CA PRO A 320 27.75 8.97 -5.36
C PRO A 320 27.84 9.05 -3.83
N VAL A 321 28.44 8.06 -3.15
CA VAL A 321 28.65 8.12 -1.69
C VAL A 321 29.61 9.25 -1.32
N ALA A 322 30.74 9.38 -2.03
CA ALA A 322 31.68 10.47 -1.83
C ALA A 322 31.06 11.85 -2.17
N GLN A 323 30.25 11.91 -3.23
CA GLN A 323 29.57 13.12 -3.66
C GLN A 323 28.52 13.59 -2.63
N VAL A 324 27.71 12.69 -2.08
CA VAL A 324 26.73 12.99 -1.02
C VAL A 324 27.37 13.54 0.26
N LEU A 325 28.49 12.94 0.69
CA LEU A 325 29.24 13.43 1.87
C LEU A 325 29.78 14.85 1.65
N LYS A 326 30.30 15.13 0.44
CA LYS A 326 30.79 16.44 0.02
C LYS A 326 29.67 17.47 -0.04
N ASP A 327 28.54 17.15 -0.67
CA ASP A 327 27.39 18.04 -0.82
C ASP A 327 26.73 18.39 0.53
N ALA A 328 26.65 17.42 1.44
CA ALA A 328 26.17 17.65 2.80
C ALA A 328 27.20 18.32 3.72
N ASN A 329 28.46 18.46 3.29
CA ASN A 329 29.61 18.90 4.09
C ASN A 329 29.78 18.09 5.40
N ILE A 330 29.69 16.76 5.31
CA ILE A 330 29.76 15.83 6.44
C ILE A 330 30.89 14.81 6.21
N ASP A 331 31.84 14.75 7.16
CA ASP A 331 32.93 13.76 7.16
C ASP A 331 32.40 12.33 7.35
N LYS A 332 33.13 11.34 6.80
CA LYS A 332 32.80 9.91 6.95
C LYS A 332 32.52 9.49 8.41
N SER A 333 33.33 10.00 9.35
CA SER A 333 33.24 9.70 10.78
C SER A 333 32.05 10.36 11.50
N LYS A 334 31.32 11.26 10.84
CA LYS A 334 30.11 11.93 11.34
C LYS A 334 28.81 11.29 10.82
N VAL A 335 28.91 10.25 9.99
CA VAL A 335 27.77 9.38 9.66
C VAL A 335 27.58 8.40 10.81
N ASP A 336 26.43 8.43 11.48
CA ASP A 336 26.09 7.58 12.62
C ASP A 336 25.70 6.17 12.19
N GLU A 337 24.93 6.01 11.11
CA GLU A 337 24.44 4.71 10.64
C GLU A 337 24.49 4.61 9.11
N ILE A 338 24.64 3.40 8.58
CA ILE A 338 24.65 3.12 7.12
C ILE A 338 23.65 2.01 6.84
N VAL A 339 22.50 2.35 6.25
CA VAL A 339 21.36 1.46 6.04
C VAL A 339 21.35 0.96 4.60
N LEU A 340 21.17 -0.36 4.43
CA LEU A 340 21.12 -1.02 3.12
C LEU A 340 19.67 -1.24 2.65
N VAL A 341 19.40 -0.86 1.40
CA VAL A 341 18.10 -0.98 0.73
C VAL A 341 18.30 -1.53 -0.70
N GLY A 342 17.29 -2.20 -1.26
CA GLY A 342 17.35 -2.78 -2.58
C GLY A 342 18.11 -4.11 -2.62
N GLY A 343 17.53 -5.12 -3.30
CA GLY A 343 18.01 -6.50 -3.26
C GLY A 343 19.44 -6.73 -3.73
N SER A 344 20.05 -5.83 -4.50
CA SER A 344 21.45 -5.96 -4.95
C SER A 344 22.46 -5.61 -3.85
N THR A 345 22.06 -4.92 -2.77
CA THR A 345 22.90 -4.77 -1.56
C THR A 345 23.18 -6.09 -0.86
N ARG A 346 22.44 -7.17 -1.17
CA ARG A 346 22.72 -8.53 -0.71
C ARG A 346 24.05 -9.09 -1.26
N ILE A 347 24.68 -8.45 -2.25
CA ILE A 347 25.99 -8.85 -2.82
C ILE A 347 27.12 -8.58 -1.80
N PRO A 348 27.91 -9.60 -1.38
CA PRO A 348 28.98 -9.42 -0.39
C PRO A 348 30.03 -8.38 -0.76
N ARG A 349 30.38 -8.24 -2.05
CA ARG A 349 31.36 -7.25 -2.52
C ARG A 349 30.91 -5.82 -2.32
N ILE A 350 29.63 -5.52 -2.55
CA ILE A 350 29.04 -4.20 -2.31
C ILE A 350 29.11 -3.86 -0.82
N GLN A 351 28.72 -4.79 0.05
CA GLN A 351 28.80 -4.62 1.50
C GLN A 351 30.24 -4.42 1.97
N LYS A 352 31.20 -5.17 1.41
CA LYS A 352 32.61 -4.99 1.73
C LYS A 352 33.12 -3.62 1.28
N LEU A 353 32.90 -3.23 0.03
CA LEU A 353 33.35 -1.93 -0.50
C LEU A 353 32.80 -0.76 0.33
N LEU A 354 31.52 -0.81 0.72
CA LEU A 354 30.91 0.25 1.52
C LEU A 354 31.44 0.26 2.97
N SER A 355 31.66 -0.91 3.59
CA SER A 355 32.24 -1.00 4.93
C SER A 355 33.72 -0.56 4.96
N ASP A 356 34.52 -1.00 3.97
CA ASP A 356 35.91 -0.58 3.77
C ASP A 356 36.00 0.94 3.51
N PHE A 357 35.05 1.52 2.75
CA PHE A 357 34.98 2.97 2.51
C PHE A 357 34.68 3.78 3.78
N PHE A 358 33.97 3.22 4.75
CA PHE A 358 33.73 3.81 6.07
C PHE A 358 34.63 3.17 7.16
N ASP A 359 35.90 2.92 6.82
CA ASP A 359 36.97 2.55 7.76
C ASP A 359 36.66 1.27 8.58
N GLY A 360 35.97 0.30 7.97
CA GLY A 360 35.56 -0.96 8.59
C GLY A 360 34.27 -0.88 9.39
N LYS A 361 33.53 0.22 9.32
CA LYS A 361 32.27 0.41 10.04
C LYS A 361 31.22 -0.65 9.66
N LYS A 362 30.54 -1.18 10.67
CA LYS A 362 29.42 -2.13 10.50
C LYS A 362 28.26 -1.45 9.77
N LEU A 363 27.73 -2.13 8.75
CA LEU A 363 26.52 -1.73 8.04
C LEU A 363 25.26 -2.21 8.78
N GLU A 364 24.22 -1.38 8.81
CA GLU A 364 22.95 -1.69 9.44
C GLU A 364 22.00 -2.43 8.49
N LYS A 365 21.33 -3.44 9.04
CA LYS A 365 20.57 -4.49 8.36
C LYS A 365 19.27 -4.85 9.12
N SER A 366 18.83 -3.97 10.01
CA SER A 366 17.64 -4.14 10.86
C SER A 366 16.31 -4.06 10.11
N ILE A 367 16.31 -3.55 8.87
CA ILE A 367 15.14 -3.47 7.99
C ILE A 367 15.29 -4.45 6.82
N ASN A 368 14.16 -4.89 6.25
CA ASN A 368 14.18 -5.75 5.07
C ASN A 368 14.44 -4.89 3.80
N PRO A 369 15.56 -5.10 3.07
CA PRO A 369 15.92 -4.25 1.93
C PRO A 369 14.95 -4.35 0.76
N ASP A 370 14.11 -5.38 0.70
CA ASP A 370 13.13 -5.61 -0.38
C ASP A 370 11.70 -5.10 -0.03
N GLU A 371 11.49 -4.55 1.17
CA GLU A 371 10.16 -4.10 1.67
C GLU A 371 10.17 -2.69 2.29
N ALA A 372 11.33 -2.19 2.74
CA ALA A 372 11.45 -0.93 3.48
C ALA A 372 10.92 0.31 2.74
N VAL A 373 11.04 0.31 1.41
CA VAL A 373 10.55 1.39 0.54
C VAL A 373 9.01 1.45 0.56
N ALA A 374 8.34 0.32 0.31
CA ALA A 374 6.88 0.22 0.41
C ALA A 374 6.39 0.52 1.83
N TYR A 375 7.13 0.10 2.86
CA TYR A 375 6.82 0.40 4.26
C TYR A 375 6.76 1.91 4.52
N GLY A 376 7.79 2.66 4.11
CA GLY A 376 7.82 4.12 4.26
C GLY A 376 6.74 4.84 3.45
N ALA A 377 6.49 4.38 2.22
CA ALA A 377 5.39 4.88 1.40
C ALA A 377 4.03 4.67 2.07
N ALA A 378 3.81 3.52 2.73
CA ALA A 378 2.55 3.22 3.43
C ALA A 378 2.36 4.06 4.69
N VAL A 379 3.42 4.33 5.45
CA VAL A 379 3.38 5.32 6.57
C VAL A 379 2.94 6.68 6.04
N GLN A 380 3.58 7.17 4.98
CA GLN A 380 3.26 8.48 4.39
C GLN A 380 1.84 8.52 3.83
N ALA A 381 1.37 7.41 3.22
CA ALA A 381 0.00 7.27 2.74
C ALA A 381 -1.01 7.33 3.90
N GLY A 382 -0.75 6.63 5.01
CA GLY A 382 -1.58 6.67 6.21
C GLY A 382 -1.68 8.06 6.84
N ILE A 383 -0.59 8.81 6.87
CA ILE A 383 -0.55 10.22 7.32
C ILE A 383 -1.39 11.11 6.40
N LEU A 384 -1.12 11.09 5.09
CA LEU A 384 -1.80 11.94 4.12
C LEU A 384 -3.28 11.58 3.94
N SER A 385 -3.70 10.36 4.24
CA SER A 385 -5.10 9.94 4.25
C SER A 385 -5.80 10.14 5.61
N GLY A 386 -5.13 10.68 6.63
CA GLY A 386 -5.68 10.85 7.98
C GLY A 386 -5.98 9.54 8.73
N LYS A 387 -5.52 8.38 8.26
CA LYS A 387 -5.68 7.09 8.97
C LYS A 387 -4.62 6.91 10.05
N ALA A 388 -3.44 7.52 9.89
CA ALA A 388 -2.39 7.52 10.88
C ALA A 388 -2.70 8.52 12.01
N THR A 389 -3.35 8.00 13.06
CA THR A 389 -3.77 8.75 14.26
C THR A 389 -2.91 8.43 15.48
N SER A 390 -1.79 7.72 15.29
CA SER A 390 -0.83 7.43 16.36
C SER A 390 0.02 8.67 16.68
N ALA A 391 0.49 8.78 17.93
CA ALA A 391 1.42 9.85 18.31
C ALA A 391 2.73 9.80 17.51
N ASP A 392 3.23 8.58 17.25
CA ASP A 392 4.48 8.35 16.52
C ASP A 392 4.43 8.82 15.06
N THR A 393 3.24 8.90 14.48
CA THR A 393 2.98 9.40 13.12
C THR A 393 2.53 10.86 13.07
N ALA A 394 2.13 11.45 14.22
CA ALA A 394 1.68 12.83 14.30
C ALA A 394 2.84 13.84 14.23
N ASP A 395 4.00 13.47 14.80
CA ASP A 395 5.20 14.31 14.83
C ASP A 395 6.12 14.11 13.61
N LEU A 396 5.69 13.36 12.58
CA LEU A 396 6.51 13.08 11.40
C LEU A 396 6.55 14.27 10.44
N LEU A 397 7.73 14.89 10.33
CA LEU A 397 8.01 15.97 9.39
C LEU A 397 9.09 15.52 8.40
N LEU A 398 8.76 15.57 7.11
CA LEU A 398 9.67 15.22 6.03
C LEU A 398 10.11 16.48 5.25
N LEU A 399 11.43 16.70 5.19
CA LEU A 399 12.09 17.76 4.42
C LEU A 399 13.05 17.11 3.40
N ASP A 400 12.57 16.92 2.18
CA ASP A 400 13.32 16.36 1.05
C ASP A 400 13.94 17.48 0.18
N VAL A 401 14.73 17.15 -0.85
CA VAL A 401 15.50 18.11 -1.68
C VAL A 401 15.37 17.84 -3.18
N VAL A 402 15.66 18.84 -4.02
CA VAL A 402 15.90 18.59 -5.46
C VAL A 402 17.24 17.87 -5.68
N PRO A 403 17.29 16.79 -6.48
CA PRO A 403 18.52 16.00 -6.70
C PRO A 403 19.53 16.69 -7.65
N LEU A 404 18.99 17.46 -8.60
CA LEU A 404 19.70 18.15 -9.67
C LEU A 404 19.20 19.59 -9.78
N SER A 405 20.10 20.50 -10.13
CA SER A 405 19.86 21.92 -10.32
C SER A 405 18.93 22.15 -11.51
N LEU A 406 17.97 23.06 -11.34
CA LEU A 406 17.00 23.48 -12.34
C LEU A 406 17.34 24.90 -12.80
N GLY A 407 17.34 25.13 -14.11
CA GLY A 407 17.73 26.40 -14.70
C GLY A 407 17.27 26.58 -16.14
N VAL A 408 17.83 27.59 -16.80
CA VAL A 408 17.56 27.87 -18.23
C VAL A 408 18.86 27.91 -19.03
N ALA A 409 18.76 27.83 -20.36
CA ALA A 409 19.83 28.26 -21.25
C ALA A 409 19.93 29.80 -21.29
N MET A 410 21.16 30.31 -21.32
CA MET A 410 21.48 31.69 -21.74
C MET A 410 22.05 31.68 -23.17
N GLU A 411 22.38 32.87 -23.68
CA GLU A 411 23.15 33.04 -24.92
C GLU A 411 24.42 32.17 -24.90
N GLY A 412 24.75 31.57 -26.05
CA GLY A 412 25.82 30.57 -26.16
C GLY A 412 25.48 29.18 -25.63
N ASN A 413 24.20 28.87 -25.36
CA ASN A 413 23.71 27.59 -24.84
C ASN A 413 24.29 27.22 -23.44
N ILE A 414 24.60 28.25 -22.65
CA ILE A 414 25.23 28.12 -21.32
C ILE A 414 24.14 27.95 -20.25
N PHE A 415 24.29 26.94 -19.39
CA PHE A 415 23.34 26.65 -18.32
C PHE A 415 23.41 27.68 -17.18
N ALA A 416 22.24 28.17 -16.79
CA ALA A 416 22.06 29.16 -15.73
C ALA A 416 21.12 28.63 -14.64
N PRO A 417 21.63 28.10 -13.52
CA PRO A 417 20.80 27.59 -12.44
C PRO A 417 19.92 28.69 -11.81
N VAL A 418 18.74 28.27 -11.37
CA VAL A 418 17.72 29.08 -10.68
C VAL A 418 17.33 28.41 -9.36
N VAL A 419 17.19 27.09 -9.35
CA VAL A 419 17.10 26.24 -8.16
C VAL A 419 18.36 25.36 -8.14
N ALA A 420 19.23 25.49 -7.14
CA ALA A 420 20.40 24.62 -7.01
C ALA A 420 20.02 23.25 -6.41
N ARG A 421 20.73 22.17 -6.78
CA ARG A 421 20.58 20.87 -6.11
C ARG A 421 20.82 20.95 -4.61
N GLY A 422 20.17 20.07 -3.85
CA GLY A 422 20.16 20.12 -2.38
C GLY A 422 19.24 21.20 -1.79
N GLN A 423 18.62 22.07 -2.60
CA GLN A 423 17.58 22.97 -2.11
C GLN A 423 16.36 22.16 -1.63
N THR A 424 15.97 22.35 -0.37
CA THR A 424 14.79 21.73 0.24
C THR A 424 13.52 22.05 -0.53
N VAL A 425 12.64 21.06 -0.72
CA VAL A 425 11.31 21.20 -1.34
C VAL A 425 10.18 21.22 -0.29
N PRO A 426 9.05 21.92 -0.53
CA PRO A 426 8.77 22.76 -1.70
C PRO A 426 9.57 24.06 -1.68
N THR A 427 9.86 24.63 -2.85
CA THR A 427 10.62 25.88 -2.96
C THR A 427 10.12 26.77 -4.09
N ILE A 428 10.28 28.07 -3.93
CA ILE A 428 10.03 29.06 -4.97
C ILE A 428 11.30 29.90 -5.14
N LYS A 429 11.80 29.96 -6.37
CA LYS A 429 12.92 30.83 -6.78
C LYS A 429 12.48 31.73 -7.92
N LYS A 430 13.08 32.91 -8.02
CA LYS A 430 12.77 33.91 -9.04
C LYS A 430 14.05 34.38 -9.70
N ARG A 431 14.02 34.56 -11.02
CA ARG A 431 15.11 35.16 -11.80
C ARG A 431 14.53 36.10 -12.85
N THR A 432 15.14 37.26 -12.99
CA THR A 432 14.73 38.26 -13.99
C THR A 432 15.58 38.13 -15.24
N PHE A 433 14.92 38.21 -16.39
CA PHE A 433 15.49 38.22 -17.73
C PHE A 433 14.97 39.45 -18.49
N THR A 434 15.51 39.71 -19.67
CA THR A 434 15.18 40.87 -20.50
C THR A 434 15.29 40.55 -22.00
N THR A 435 14.84 41.47 -22.85
CA THR A 435 14.97 41.40 -24.31
C THR A 435 16.38 41.78 -24.76
N VAL A 436 16.84 41.14 -25.84
CA VAL A 436 18.16 41.39 -26.46
C VAL A 436 18.08 42.25 -27.72
N ALA A 437 16.87 42.50 -28.23
CA ALA A 437 16.63 43.35 -29.40
C ALA A 437 15.49 44.35 -29.17
N ASP A 438 15.59 45.51 -29.84
CA ASP A 438 14.53 46.54 -29.83
C ASP A 438 13.23 46.00 -30.44
N ASN A 439 12.11 46.27 -29.76
CA ASN A 439 10.76 45.83 -30.10
C ASN A 439 10.58 44.30 -30.19
N GLN A 440 11.45 43.51 -29.54
CA GLN A 440 11.34 42.07 -29.45
C GLN A 440 10.03 41.64 -28.76
N GLN A 441 9.09 41.06 -29.53
CA GLN A 441 7.78 40.65 -29.03
C GLN A 441 7.74 39.23 -28.44
N THR A 442 8.80 38.42 -28.63
CA THR A 442 8.87 37.02 -28.19
C THR A 442 10.19 36.74 -27.48
N VAL A 443 10.13 36.02 -26.36
CA VAL A 443 11.32 35.43 -25.71
C VAL A 443 11.07 33.96 -25.43
N GLN A 444 11.99 33.11 -25.88
CA GLN A 444 12.01 31.67 -25.61
C GLN A 444 12.85 31.38 -24.38
N PHE A 445 12.40 30.43 -23.56
CA PHE A 445 13.08 29.97 -22.36
C PHE A 445 13.22 28.44 -22.39
N PRO A 446 14.34 27.92 -22.91
CA PRO A 446 14.70 26.51 -22.79
C PRO A 446 15.04 26.17 -21.34
N VAL A 447 14.34 25.19 -20.76
CA VAL A 447 14.50 24.77 -19.35
C VAL A 447 15.32 23.48 -19.27
N PHE A 448 16.32 23.46 -18.38
CA PHE A 448 17.24 22.34 -18.22
C PHE A 448 17.39 21.91 -16.77
N GLN A 449 17.73 20.63 -16.58
CA GLN A 449 18.07 20.01 -15.30
C GLN A 449 19.44 19.31 -15.38
N GLY A 450 20.36 19.66 -14.49
CA GLY A 450 21.71 19.09 -14.42
C GLY A 450 22.76 20.07 -13.85
N GLU A 451 24.02 19.63 -13.79
CA GLU A 451 25.13 20.38 -13.18
C GLU A 451 26.21 20.83 -14.18
N ARG A 452 25.99 20.62 -15.49
CA ARG A 452 27.00 20.90 -16.52
C ARG A 452 26.83 22.33 -17.05
N VAL A 453 27.94 22.93 -17.51
CA VAL A 453 27.97 24.32 -17.98
C VAL A 453 27.38 24.46 -19.39
N SER A 454 27.57 23.47 -20.26
CA SER A 454 26.81 23.37 -21.51
C SER A 454 25.44 22.77 -21.23
N CYS A 455 24.38 23.34 -21.80
CA CYS A 455 23.05 22.74 -21.76
C CYS A 455 22.96 21.42 -22.55
N GLU A 456 23.86 21.17 -23.50
CA GLU A 456 23.91 19.93 -24.29
C GLU A 456 24.25 18.69 -23.44
N ASP A 457 24.96 18.91 -22.33
CA ASP A 457 25.30 17.89 -21.34
C ASP A 457 24.21 17.71 -20.25
N ASN A 458 23.14 18.51 -20.27
CA ASN A 458 22.07 18.52 -19.27
C ASN A 458 20.76 17.95 -19.84
N THR A 459 19.83 17.53 -18.97
CA THR A 459 18.52 17.06 -19.41
C THR A 459 17.63 18.26 -19.77
N SER A 460 17.17 18.35 -21.01
CA SER A 460 16.12 19.31 -21.38
C SER A 460 14.77 18.88 -20.77
N LEU A 461 14.12 19.81 -20.08
CA LEU A 461 12.74 19.65 -19.58
C LEU A 461 11.70 20.18 -20.57
N GLY A 462 12.15 20.79 -21.67
CA GLY A 462 11.32 21.42 -22.70
C GLY A 462 11.49 22.95 -22.75
N GLU A 463 10.63 23.62 -23.52
CA GLU A 463 10.74 25.04 -23.83
C GLU A 463 9.39 25.75 -23.67
N PHE A 464 9.42 27.03 -23.27
CA PHE A 464 8.25 27.91 -23.31
C PHE A 464 8.55 29.27 -23.94
N THR A 465 7.57 29.82 -24.67
CA THR A 465 7.66 31.14 -25.32
C THR A 465 6.75 32.14 -24.60
N LEU A 466 7.30 33.25 -24.11
CA LEU A 466 6.54 34.40 -23.62
C LEU A 466 6.24 35.37 -24.77
N ALA A 467 4.96 35.57 -25.08
CA ALA A 467 4.50 36.45 -26.15
C ALA A 467 3.05 36.95 -25.92
N PRO A 468 2.66 38.11 -26.48
CA PRO A 468 3.51 39.16 -27.04
C PRO A 468 3.98 40.14 -25.95
N ILE A 469 5.29 40.35 -25.88
CA ILE A 469 5.97 41.37 -25.06
C ILE A 469 5.67 42.76 -25.66
N PRO A 470 5.44 43.81 -24.85
CA PRO A 470 5.24 45.17 -25.38
C PRO A 470 6.47 45.70 -26.12
N PRO A 471 6.29 46.59 -27.14
CA PRO A 471 7.41 47.24 -27.81
C PRO A 471 8.20 48.13 -26.84
N MET A 472 9.45 47.74 -26.59
CA MET A 472 10.42 48.34 -25.67
C MET A 472 11.81 48.24 -26.30
N LYS A 473 12.84 48.92 -25.75
CA LYS A 473 14.22 48.71 -26.23
C LYS A 473 14.79 47.37 -25.72
N ALA A 474 15.90 46.94 -26.30
CA ALA A 474 16.75 45.90 -25.70
C ALA A 474 17.15 46.31 -24.26
N GLY A 475 17.00 45.40 -23.30
CA GLY A 475 17.30 45.63 -21.88
C GLY A 475 16.20 46.31 -21.06
N ASP A 476 15.20 46.94 -21.67
CA ASP A 476 14.11 47.64 -20.94
C ASP A 476 13.07 46.66 -20.36
N ALA A 477 12.82 45.52 -21.02
CA ALA A 477 11.76 44.59 -20.63
C ALA A 477 12.11 43.81 -19.35
N VAL A 478 11.20 43.77 -18.37
CA VAL A 478 11.45 43.10 -17.08
C VAL A 478 10.64 41.81 -16.99
N LEU A 479 11.28 40.70 -17.36
CA LEU A 479 10.68 39.37 -17.45
C LEU A 479 11.00 38.58 -16.16
N GLU A 480 10.05 38.51 -15.22
CA GLU A 480 10.20 37.68 -14.02
C GLU A 480 9.79 36.25 -14.31
N VAL A 481 10.76 35.33 -14.28
CA VAL A 481 10.51 33.90 -14.35
C VAL A 481 10.57 33.30 -12.95
N VAL A 482 9.53 32.57 -12.58
CA VAL A 482 9.36 31.93 -11.28
C VAL A 482 9.46 30.42 -11.45
N PHE A 483 10.39 29.80 -10.73
CA PHE A 483 10.53 28.35 -10.63
C PHE A 483 9.90 27.91 -9.30
N GLU A 484 8.78 27.22 -9.37
CA GLU A 484 8.06 26.61 -8.25
C GLU A 484 8.28 25.09 -8.29
N VAL A 485 8.90 24.52 -7.25
CA VAL A 485 9.03 23.06 -7.11
C VAL A 485 8.15 22.60 -5.97
N ASP A 486 7.25 21.66 -6.27
CA ASP A 486 6.22 21.19 -5.33
C ASP A 486 6.74 20.12 -4.34
N VAL A 487 5.83 19.60 -3.52
CA VAL A 487 6.10 18.55 -2.52
C VAL A 487 6.37 17.16 -3.10
N ASN A 488 6.29 16.99 -4.43
CA ASN A 488 6.63 15.78 -5.19
C ASN A 488 8.02 15.91 -5.87
N GLY A 489 8.63 17.10 -5.82
CA GLY A 489 9.83 17.44 -6.59
C GLY A 489 9.55 17.78 -8.06
N ILE A 490 8.31 18.12 -8.41
CA ILE A 490 7.89 18.45 -9.78
C ILE A 490 7.96 19.96 -9.99
N LEU A 491 8.52 20.38 -11.13
CA LEU A 491 8.73 21.78 -11.50
C LEU A 491 7.52 22.34 -12.25
N LYS A 492 7.07 23.51 -11.80
CA LYS A 492 6.20 24.44 -12.50
C LYS A 492 6.96 25.75 -12.74
N VAL A 493 6.99 26.21 -13.99
CA VAL A 493 7.58 27.51 -14.37
C VAL A 493 6.48 28.47 -14.79
N THR A 494 6.55 29.72 -14.34
CA THR A 494 5.69 30.79 -14.83
C THR A 494 6.54 32.01 -15.21
N ALA A 495 6.10 32.78 -16.20
CA ALA A 495 6.82 33.96 -16.68
C ALA A 495 5.88 35.18 -16.76
N THR A 496 6.29 36.30 -16.17
CA THR A 496 5.51 37.53 -16.09
C THR A 496 6.33 38.73 -16.56
N GLU A 497 5.83 39.44 -17.56
CA GLU A 497 6.34 40.77 -17.94
C GLU A 497 5.76 41.80 -16.97
N LYS A 498 6.60 42.46 -16.17
CA LYS A 498 6.14 43.28 -15.03
C LYS A 498 5.40 44.56 -15.40
N THR A 499 5.69 45.15 -16.56
CA THR A 499 5.20 46.48 -16.95
C THR A 499 3.74 46.44 -17.38
N SER A 500 3.35 45.42 -18.14
CA SER A 500 1.98 45.13 -18.54
C SER A 500 1.25 44.19 -17.57
N GLY A 501 1.97 43.57 -16.63
CA GLY A 501 1.44 42.53 -15.73
C GLY A 501 1.10 41.21 -16.43
N ARG A 502 1.35 41.10 -17.74
CA ARG A 502 1.03 39.90 -18.53
C ARG A 502 1.83 38.72 -18.02
N SER A 503 1.10 37.73 -17.52
CA SER A 503 1.65 36.48 -17.00
C SER A 503 1.27 35.33 -17.93
N ALA A 504 2.27 34.59 -18.39
CA ALA A 504 2.08 33.33 -19.07
C ALA A 504 2.41 32.18 -18.10
N ASN A 505 1.36 31.48 -17.66
CA ASN A 505 1.46 30.24 -16.91
C ASN A 505 1.55 29.10 -17.93
N ILE A 506 2.77 28.77 -18.37
CA ILE A 506 2.97 27.93 -19.56
C ILE A 506 3.25 26.48 -19.13
N THR A 507 2.31 25.59 -19.40
CA THR A 507 2.57 24.15 -19.50
C THR A 507 3.63 23.94 -20.58
N ILE A 508 4.74 23.30 -20.22
CA ILE A 508 5.94 23.25 -21.08
C ILE A 508 5.63 22.52 -22.39
N SER A 509 5.78 23.21 -23.52
CA SER A 509 5.67 22.64 -24.85
C SER A 509 6.90 21.78 -25.20
N ASN A 510 6.70 20.73 -26.01
CA ASN A 510 7.74 19.75 -26.39
C ASN A 510 8.42 19.00 -25.21
N SER A 511 7.80 18.94 -24.02
CA SER A 511 8.34 18.18 -22.89
C SER A 511 8.00 16.69 -22.97
N VAL A 512 8.99 15.86 -23.34
CA VAL A 512 8.85 14.39 -23.38
C VAL A 512 8.52 13.84 -21.99
N GLY A 513 7.61 12.85 -21.95
CA GLY A 513 7.16 12.20 -20.72
C GLY A 513 5.96 12.88 -20.03
N LYS A 514 5.53 14.06 -20.48
CA LYS A 514 4.33 14.74 -19.96
C LYS A 514 3.16 14.51 -20.92
N LEU A 515 2.02 14.10 -20.38
CA LEU A 515 0.79 13.84 -21.13
C LEU A 515 -0.22 14.97 -20.90
N SER A 516 -1.03 15.30 -21.91
CA SER A 516 -2.19 16.18 -21.73
C SER A 516 -3.29 15.47 -20.95
N SER A 517 -4.19 16.25 -20.30
CA SER A 517 -5.35 15.67 -19.61
C SER A 517 -6.21 14.79 -20.52
N SER A 518 -6.36 15.18 -21.80
CA SER A 518 -7.07 14.40 -22.82
C SER A 518 -6.40 13.07 -23.16
N GLU A 519 -5.07 12.99 -23.17
CA GLU A 519 -4.35 11.74 -23.38
C GLU A 519 -4.47 10.83 -22.14
N ILE A 520 -4.36 11.40 -20.94
CA ILE A 520 -4.56 10.68 -19.68
C ILE A 520 -6.00 10.13 -19.59
N GLU A 521 -7.02 10.92 -19.95
CA GLU A 521 -8.43 10.49 -19.98
C GLU A 521 -8.67 9.37 -21.00
N ASN A 522 -8.06 9.44 -22.18
CA ASN A 522 -8.09 8.36 -23.18
C ASN A 522 -7.42 7.08 -22.65
N MET A 523 -6.22 7.20 -22.07
CA MET A 523 -5.47 6.07 -21.49
C MET A 523 -6.20 5.43 -20.30
N ILE A 524 -6.89 6.22 -19.47
CA ILE A 524 -7.81 5.70 -18.43
C ILE A 524 -8.94 4.91 -19.08
N SER A 525 -9.59 5.45 -20.12
CA SER A 525 -10.67 4.77 -20.83
C SER A 525 -10.20 3.45 -21.46
N ASP A 526 -9.00 3.40 -22.03
CA ASP A 526 -8.43 2.16 -22.59
C ASP A 526 -8.01 1.18 -21.49
N ALA A 527 -7.43 1.63 -20.38
CA ALA A 527 -7.16 0.80 -19.21
C ALA A 527 -8.44 0.15 -18.65
N GLU A 528 -9.56 0.88 -18.62
CA GLU A 528 -10.88 0.34 -18.26
C GLU A 528 -11.41 -0.66 -19.30
N LYS A 529 -11.30 -0.38 -20.61
CA LYS A 529 -11.71 -1.32 -21.68
C LYS A 529 -10.95 -2.64 -21.57
N PHE A 530 -9.61 -2.58 -21.44
CA PHE A 530 -8.80 -3.78 -21.29
C PHE A 530 -9.13 -4.51 -20.00
N LYS A 531 -9.28 -3.80 -18.87
CA LYS A 531 -9.68 -4.42 -17.60
C LYS A 531 -11.01 -5.16 -17.73
N ASN A 532 -12.01 -4.59 -18.41
CA ASN A 532 -13.30 -5.26 -18.66
C ASN A 532 -13.15 -6.50 -19.55
N SER A 533 -12.19 -6.51 -20.49
CA SER A 533 -11.85 -7.67 -21.31
C SER A 533 -11.20 -8.78 -20.48
N ASP A 534 -10.18 -8.45 -19.68
CA ASP A 534 -9.50 -9.37 -18.76
C ASP A 534 -10.49 -9.97 -17.72
N ASP A 535 -11.40 -9.13 -17.18
CA ASP A 535 -12.50 -9.54 -16.29
C ASP A 535 -13.48 -10.52 -16.99
N ALA A 536 -13.78 -10.31 -18.27
CA ALA A 536 -14.69 -11.16 -19.05
C ALA A 536 -14.05 -12.50 -19.43
N PHE A 537 -12.77 -12.49 -19.81
CA PHE A 537 -11.96 -13.68 -20.05
C PHE A 537 -11.86 -14.52 -18.77
N SER A 538 -11.54 -13.89 -17.63
CA SER A 538 -11.48 -14.55 -16.32
C SER A 538 -12.81 -15.23 -15.96
N LYS A 539 -13.95 -14.53 -16.09
CA LYS A 539 -15.29 -15.09 -15.80
C LYS A 539 -15.68 -16.24 -16.74
N LYS A 540 -15.18 -16.24 -17.98
CA LYS A 540 -15.35 -17.32 -18.96
C LYS A 540 -14.49 -18.53 -18.60
N PHE A 541 -13.24 -18.32 -18.21
CA PHE A 541 -12.33 -19.38 -17.77
C PHE A 541 -12.80 -20.04 -16.46
N GLU A 542 -13.21 -19.25 -15.45
CA GLU A 542 -13.83 -19.78 -14.23
C GLU A 542 -15.07 -20.63 -14.53
N ALA A 543 -15.96 -20.15 -15.41
CA ALA A 543 -17.15 -20.90 -15.82
C ALA A 543 -16.80 -22.20 -16.55
N ARG A 544 -15.72 -22.20 -17.36
CA ARG A 544 -15.17 -23.40 -18.02
C ARG A 544 -14.72 -24.43 -17.00
N GLN A 545 -13.84 -24.05 -16.06
CA GLN A 545 -13.29 -24.97 -15.06
C GLN A 545 -14.35 -25.46 -14.07
N GLN A 546 -15.35 -24.63 -13.74
CA GLN A 546 -16.51 -25.07 -12.94
C GLN A 546 -17.36 -26.11 -13.68
N LEU A 547 -17.63 -25.90 -14.97
CA LEU A 547 -18.38 -26.85 -15.80
C LEU A 547 -17.61 -28.17 -15.98
N GLU A 548 -16.33 -28.12 -16.34
CA GLU A 548 -15.45 -29.30 -16.48
C GLU A 548 -15.41 -30.11 -15.17
N SER A 549 -15.12 -29.45 -14.04
CA SER A 549 -15.15 -30.08 -12.72
C SER A 549 -16.51 -30.66 -12.37
N TYR A 550 -17.62 -30.07 -12.84
CA TYR A 550 -18.96 -30.59 -12.61
C TYR A 550 -19.29 -31.79 -13.51
N ILE A 551 -18.83 -31.80 -14.77
CA ILE A 551 -18.94 -32.93 -15.71
C ILE A 551 -18.28 -34.17 -15.09
N SER A 552 -16.99 -34.10 -14.71
CA SER A 552 -16.27 -35.28 -14.20
C SER A 552 -16.91 -35.88 -12.94
N ARG A 553 -17.41 -35.03 -12.02
CA ARG A 553 -18.16 -35.48 -10.83
C ARG A 553 -19.48 -36.17 -11.18
N VAL A 554 -20.17 -35.72 -12.23
CA VAL A 554 -21.40 -36.34 -12.70
C VAL A 554 -21.11 -37.64 -13.44
N GLU A 555 -20.02 -37.72 -14.22
CA GLU A 555 -19.56 -38.98 -14.85
C GLU A 555 -19.22 -40.05 -13.81
N GLU A 556 -18.45 -39.71 -12.77
CA GLU A 556 -18.17 -40.60 -11.63
C GLU A 556 -19.48 -41.08 -10.98
N THR A 557 -20.43 -40.17 -10.75
CA THR A 557 -21.74 -40.49 -10.14
C THR A 557 -22.65 -41.35 -11.03
N VAL A 558 -22.52 -41.28 -12.36
CA VAL A 558 -23.34 -42.03 -13.35
C VAL A 558 -22.69 -43.35 -13.77
N SER A 559 -21.38 -43.47 -13.61
CA SER A 559 -20.61 -44.70 -13.83
C SER A 559 -20.59 -45.63 -12.60
N ASP A 560 -20.76 -45.11 -11.37
CA ASP A 560 -20.94 -45.92 -10.16
C ASP A 560 -22.07 -46.98 -10.35
N PRO A 561 -21.74 -48.29 -10.28
CA PRO A 561 -22.73 -49.37 -10.38
C PRO A 561 -23.87 -49.25 -9.35
N THR A 562 -23.57 -48.79 -8.14
CA THR A 562 -24.56 -48.66 -7.06
C THR A 562 -25.53 -47.51 -7.27
N MET A 563 -25.14 -46.48 -8.04
CA MET A 563 -25.98 -45.33 -8.35
C MET A 563 -26.74 -45.51 -9.67
N SER A 564 -26.10 -46.09 -10.69
CA SER A 564 -26.77 -46.45 -11.95
C SER A 564 -27.97 -47.39 -11.74
N LEU A 565 -27.87 -48.34 -10.80
CA LEU A 565 -28.99 -49.21 -10.37
C LEU A 565 -30.16 -48.47 -9.66
N LYS A 566 -29.95 -47.25 -9.18
CA LYS A 566 -30.98 -46.43 -8.50
C LYS A 566 -31.67 -45.43 -9.44
N LEU A 567 -31.10 -45.18 -10.63
CA LEU A 567 -31.66 -44.28 -11.62
C LEU A 567 -32.89 -44.90 -12.30
N LYS A 568 -33.92 -44.08 -12.56
CA LYS A 568 -35.10 -44.53 -13.32
C LYS A 568 -34.73 -44.74 -14.79
N ARG A 569 -35.22 -45.83 -15.41
CA ARG A 569 -35.04 -46.14 -16.84
C ARG A 569 -35.41 -44.91 -17.70
N GLY A 570 -34.60 -44.56 -18.71
CA GLY A 570 -34.83 -43.33 -19.49
C GLY A 570 -34.30 -42.04 -18.83
N THR A 571 -33.57 -42.15 -17.71
CA THR A 571 -32.96 -40.99 -17.02
C THR A 571 -31.44 -40.98 -17.13
N LYS A 572 -30.78 -42.14 -17.14
CA LYS A 572 -29.33 -42.25 -17.39
C LYS A 572 -28.98 -41.70 -18.78
N GLU A 573 -29.69 -42.15 -19.82
CA GLU A 573 -29.53 -41.66 -21.20
C GLU A 573 -29.67 -40.12 -21.33
N LYS A 574 -30.49 -39.49 -20.48
CA LYS A 574 -30.72 -38.03 -20.48
C LYS A 574 -29.63 -37.26 -19.75
N ILE A 575 -28.93 -37.88 -18.80
CA ILE A 575 -27.73 -37.30 -18.19
C ILE A 575 -26.54 -37.48 -19.12
N GLU A 576 -26.39 -38.64 -19.76
CA GLU A 576 -25.33 -38.91 -20.75
C GLU A 576 -25.45 -37.98 -21.97
N SER A 577 -26.66 -37.78 -22.49
CA SER A 577 -26.93 -36.76 -23.51
C SER A 577 -26.56 -35.36 -23.02
N ALA A 578 -26.94 -34.98 -21.79
CA ALA A 578 -26.62 -33.66 -21.23
C ALA A 578 -25.13 -33.46 -20.89
N LEU A 579 -24.38 -34.53 -20.62
CA LEU A 579 -22.92 -34.54 -20.47
C LEU A 579 -22.26 -34.29 -21.82
N SER A 580 -22.65 -35.05 -22.86
CA SER A 580 -22.18 -34.84 -24.23
C SER A 580 -22.48 -33.42 -24.72
N ASP A 581 -23.66 -32.89 -24.40
CA ASP A 581 -24.09 -31.53 -24.71
C ASP A 581 -23.23 -30.46 -24.01
N ALA A 582 -22.69 -30.78 -22.85
CA ALA A 582 -21.86 -29.87 -22.05
C ALA A 582 -20.37 -29.96 -22.44
N MET A 583 -19.87 -31.16 -22.72
CA MET A 583 -18.55 -31.38 -23.34
C MET A 583 -18.46 -30.68 -24.70
N ALA A 584 -19.47 -30.84 -25.57
CA ALA A 584 -19.52 -30.13 -26.85
C ALA A 584 -19.55 -28.59 -26.70
N GLN A 585 -20.03 -28.06 -25.57
CA GLN A 585 -19.92 -26.62 -25.28
C GLN A 585 -18.50 -26.23 -24.83
N LEU A 586 -17.78 -27.11 -24.12
CA LEU A 586 -16.38 -26.88 -23.76
C LEU A 586 -15.46 -26.86 -24.98
N GLU A 587 -15.75 -27.62 -26.05
CA GLU A 587 -14.96 -27.59 -27.29
C GLU A 587 -15.17 -26.32 -28.14
N ILE A 588 -16.20 -25.51 -27.86
CA ILE A 588 -16.45 -24.24 -28.56
C ILE A 588 -15.66 -23.12 -27.85
N GLU A 589 -14.53 -22.70 -28.43
CA GLU A 589 -13.70 -21.61 -27.88
C GLU A 589 -14.50 -20.31 -27.63
N ASP A 590 -15.44 -19.95 -28.50
CA ASP A 590 -16.23 -18.72 -28.39
C ASP A 590 -17.30 -18.72 -27.28
N SER A 591 -17.55 -19.86 -26.62
CA SER A 591 -18.59 -19.99 -25.57
C SER A 591 -18.51 -18.88 -24.52
N THR A 592 -19.64 -18.21 -24.24
CA THR A 592 -19.68 -17.17 -23.21
C THR A 592 -19.68 -17.78 -21.81
N SER A 593 -19.31 -16.96 -20.80
CA SER A 593 -19.54 -17.24 -19.38
C SER A 593 -20.94 -17.82 -19.11
N ASP A 594 -21.94 -17.27 -19.79
CA ASP A 594 -23.34 -17.49 -19.46
C ASP A 594 -23.91 -18.70 -20.19
N ASP A 595 -23.38 -19.05 -21.37
CA ASP A 595 -23.67 -20.33 -22.03
C ASP A 595 -23.08 -21.52 -21.26
N LEU A 596 -21.85 -21.37 -20.75
CA LEU A 596 -21.20 -22.36 -19.89
C LEU A 596 -22.00 -22.55 -18.59
N LYS A 597 -22.37 -21.47 -17.90
CA LYS A 597 -23.23 -21.50 -16.69
C LYS A 597 -24.63 -22.05 -16.98
N LYS A 598 -25.20 -21.80 -18.16
CA LYS A 598 -26.51 -22.32 -18.61
C LYS A 598 -26.47 -23.82 -18.87
N LYS A 599 -25.41 -24.35 -19.48
CA LYS A 599 -25.18 -25.80 -19.63
C LYS A 599 -24.92 -26.46 -18.27
N GLU A 600 -24.10 -25.85 -17.41
CA GLU A 600 -23.87 -26.33 -16.05
C GLU A 600 -25.17 -26.41 -15.24
N LEU A 601 -26.01 -25.37 -15.30
CA LEU A 601 -27.31 -25.31 -14.63
C LEU A 601 -28.31 -26.32 -15.22
N ALA A 602 -28.29 -26.58 -16.53
CA ALA A 602 -29.11 -27.61 -17.17
C ALA A 602 -28.72 -29.02 -16.66
N LEU A 603 -27.41 -29.33 -16.63
CA LEU A 603 -26.89 -30.58 -16.10
C LEU A 603 -27.21 -30.72 -14.60
N LYS A 604 -26.98 -29.68 -13.79
CA LYS A 604 -27.37 -29.62 -12.36
C LYS A 604 -28.85 -29.93 -12.14
N ARG A 605 -29.74 -29.33 -12.94
CA ARG A 605 -31.20 -29.57 -12.85
C ARG A 605 -31.58 -31.02 -13.19
N LEU A 606 -30.96 -31.63 -14.19
CA LEU A 606 -31.21 -33.03 -14.56
C LEU A 606 -30.69 -33.98 -13.48
N VAL A 607 -29.43 -33.82 -13.05
CA VAL A 607 -28.79 -34.65 -12.02
C VAL A 607 -29.55 -34.57 -10.69
N THR A 608 -29.91 -33.37 -10.22
CA THR A 608 -30.66 -33.19 -8.95
C THR A 608 -32.08 -33.75 -9.01
N LYS A 609 -32.68 -33.85 -10.20
CA LYS A 609 -34.01 -34.46 -10.41
C LYS A 609 -33.94 -35.98 -10.55
N ALA A 610 -32.85 -36.50 -11.10
CA ALA A 610 -32.60 -37.93 -11.30
C ALA A 610 -32.12 -38.61 -10.02
N ILE A 611 -31.25 -37.93 -9.28
CA ILE A 611 -30.71 -38.30 -7.98
C ILE A 611 -31.38 -37.38 -6.95
N PRO A 612 -32.55 -37.75 -6.41
CA PRO A 612 -33.09 -37.05 -5.25
C PRO A 612 -32.14 -37.29 -4.08
N LEU A 613 -31.28 -36.31 -3.82
CA LEU A 613 -30.43 -36.26 -2.63
C LEU A 613 -31.31 -36.44 -1.39
N ALA A 614 -31.31 -37.65 -0.84
CA ALA A 614 -31.75 -37.87 0.52
C ALA A 614 -30.99 -36.87 1.40
N ARG A 615 -31.68 -36.16 2.30
CA ARG A 615 -31.06 -35.21 3.23
C ARG A 615 -30.18 -35.94 4.23
N ALA A 616 -29.01 -36.36 3.78
CA ALA A 616 -27.91 -36.77 4.62
C ALA A 616 -27.57 -35.60 5.54
N ARG A 617 -27.58 -35.84 6.85
CA ARG A 617 -26.84 -34.99 7.77
C ARG A 617 -25.36 -35.12 7.39
N PRO A 618 -24.55 -34.06 7.48
CA PRO A 618 -23.11 -34.20 7.29
C PRO A 618 -22.57 -35.19 8.31
N GLN A 619 -22.08 -36.33 7.82
CA GLN A 619 -21.19 -37.23 8.53
C GLN A 619 -19.81 -37.05 7.89
N ASN A 620 -18.83 -36.64 8.69
CA ASN A 620 -17.47 -36.47 8.21
C ASN A 620 -16.85 -37.83 7.89
N LEU A 621 -16.48 -38.05 6.63
CA LEU A 621 -15.52 -39.05 6.20
C LEU A 621 -14.51 -38.38 5.27
N GLN A 622 -13.25 -38.78 5.38
CA GLN A 622 -12.10 -38.03 4.88
C GLN A 622 -11.64 -38.54 3.50
N PRO A 623 -11.12 -37.68 2.62
CA PRO A 623 -10.35 -38.13 1.46
C PRO A 623 -9.01 -38.73 1.90
N THR A 624 -8.51 -39.70 1.12
CA THR A 624 -7.17 -40.29 1.30
C THR A 624 -6.05 -39.37 0.76
N PRO A 625 -4.81 -39.50 1.26
CA PRO A 625 -3.79 -38.48 1.04
C PRO A 625 -2.95 -38.67 -0.24
N THR A 626 -2.71 -37.57 -0.94
CA THR A 626 -1.51 -37.34 -1.77
C THR A 626 -0.34 -36.85 -0.88
N PRO A 627 0.92 -37.01 -1.30
CA PRO A 627 2.08 -36.70 -0.45
C PRO A 627 2.30 -35.18 -0.24
N PRO A 628 2.87 -34.76 0.91
CA PRO A 628 2.86 -33.35 1.33
C PRO A 628 4.11 -32.54 0.93
N PRO A 629 3.94 -31.26 0.56
CA PRO A 629 4.84 -30.18 0.95
C PRO A 629 4.64 -29.84 2.45
N TYR A 630 5.72 -29.56 3.16
CA TYR A 630 5.69 -29.36 4.62
C TYR A 630 4.96 -28.08 5.09
N THR A 631 4.21 -28.18 6.20
CA THR A 631 3.80 -27.04 7.04
C THR A 631 3.97 -27.36 8.53
N PRO A 632 4.46 -26.42 9.38
CA PRO A 632 4.70 -26.69 10.80
C PRO A 632 3.47 -26.46 11.70
N CYS A 633 2.80 -27.56 12.06
CA CYS A 633 2.04 -27.82 13.30
C CYS A 633 1.05 -26.77 13.89
N ARG A 634 -0.26 -27.08 13.85
CA ARG A 634 -1.20 -27.00 15.01
C ARG A 634 -2.51 -27.76 14.72
N SER A 635 -3.23 -28.18 15.78
CA SER A 635 -4.40 -29.09 15.74
C SER A 635 -5.21 -29.05 17.07
N PHE A 636 -6.42 -29.60 17.28
CA PHE A 636 -7.34 -30.48 16.51
C PHE A 636 -8.84 -30.23 16.92
N SER A 637 -9.82 -31.09 16.56
CA SER A 637 -11.26 -30.74 16.45
C SER A 637 -12.36 -31.84 16.64
N HIS A 638 -13.56 -31.45 17.10
CA HIS A 638 -14.92 -31.94 16.70
C HIS A 638 -15.46 -33.37 17.09
N SER A 639 -16.73 -33.69 16.71
CA SER A 639 -17.64 -34.80 17.17
C SER A 639 -18.28 -35.59 15.96
N PRO A 640 -19.51 -36.24 15.89
CA PRO A 640 -20.72 -36.38 16.78
C PRO A 640 -21.57 -37.74 16.75
N ALA A 641 -22.75 -37.75 17.43
CA ALA A 641 -24.08 -38.36 17.03
C ALA A 641 -24.64 -39.79 17.43
N LEU A 642 -25.86 -39.78 18.03
CA LEU A 642 -27.13 -40.60 17.90
C LEU A 642 -27.21 -42.10 17.46
N TYR A 643 -28.01 -42.96 18.17
CA TYR A 643 -29.32 -43.57 17.70
C TYR A 643 -30.18 -44.33 18.78
N LYS A 644 -31.20 -45.16 18.39
CA LYS A 644 -32.50 -45.41 19.10
C LYS A 644 -32.82 -46.83 19.69
N LYS A 645 -33.80 -46.87 20.62
CA LYS A 645 -34.94 -47.84 20.85
C LYS A 645 -34.72 -49.26 21.46
N LYS A 646 -35.43 -49.57 22.58
CA LYS A 646 -36.67 -50.42 22.62
C LYS A 646 -37.32 -50.62 24.02
N THR A 647 -38.66 -50.41 24.10
CA THR A 647 -39.72 -51.11 24.89
C THR A 647 -39.66 -51.32 26.43
N LYS A 648 -40.75 -51.59 27.17
CA LYS A 648 -42.20 -51.20 27.11
C LYS A 648 -42.98 -51.85 28.29
N ALA A 649 -42.91 -51.28 29.49
CA ALA A 649 -43.79 -51.54 30.65
C ALA A 649 -43.47 -50.45 31.70
N ASP A 650 -44.40 -49.74 32.34
CA ASP A 650 -45.85 -49.67 32.16
C ASP A 650 -46.35 -48.21 32.12
N ARG A 651 -47.64 -48.02 31.81
CA ARG A 651 -48.35 -46.74 31.98
C ARG A 651 -49.19 -46.83 33.24
N GLU A 652 -49.28 -45.74 34.01
CA GLU A 652 -50.55 -45.06 34.23
C GLU A 652 -50.38 -43.69 34.92
N ALA A 653 -51.47 -42.91 34.92
CA ALA A 653 -51.76 -41.69 35.68
C ALA A 653 -50.64 -40.65 35.90
N ALA A 654 -50.82 -39.50 35.25
CA ALA A 654 -50.02 -38.27 35.27
C ALA A 654 -49.81 -37.60 36.66
N GLU A 655 -49.01 -36.52 36.65
CA GLU A 655 -48.82 -35.52 37.72
C GLU A 655 -47.83 -35.84 38.87
N ASP A 656 -46.60 -36.24 38.52
CA ASP A 656 -45.40 -35.44 38.91
C ASP A 656 -44.23 -35.71 37.93
N ALA A 657 -43.36 -34.72 37.72
CA ALA A 657 -42.20 -34.79 36.82
C ALA A 657 -41.06 -33.85 37.26
N GLY A 658 -40.53 -34.05 38.48
CA GLY A 658 -39.31 -33.37 38.94
C GLY A 658 -38.14 -33.50 37.95
N PRO A 659 -37.32 -32.45 37.77
CA PRO A 659 -36.39 -32.36 36.65
C PRO A 659 -35.18 -33.31 36.79
N GLN A 660 -34.90 -34.08 35.73
CA GLN A 660 -33.61 -34.77 35.60
C GLN A 660 -32.47 -33.75 35.46
N ALA A 661 -31.45 -33.87 36.32
CA ALA A 661 -30.33 -32.95 36.31
C ALA A 661 -29.47 -33.12 35.04
N VAL A 662 -29.37 -32.05 34.25
CA VAL A 662 -28.41 -31.96 33.14
C VAL A 662 -26.99 -31.99 33.73
N ALA A 663 -26.07 -32.70 33.08
CA ALA A 663 -24.67 -32.70 33.47
C ALA A 663 -24.06 -31.31 33.24
N GLU A 664 -23.83 -30.56 34.32
CA GLU A 664 -23.22 -29.23 34.30
C GLU A 664 -21.76 -29.31 33.82
N ASP A 665 -21.44 -28.64 32.71
CA ASP A 665 -20.06 -28.50 32.22
C ASP A 665 -19.23 -27.65 33.22
N PRO A 666 -18.10 -28.16 33.74
CA PRO A 666 -17.20 -27.37 34.59
C PRO A 666 -16.40 -26.31 33.82
N PHE A 667 -16.22 -26.44 32.51
CA PHE A 667 -15.41 -25.53 31.70
C PHE A 667 -16.19 -24.32 31.16
N ASP A 668 -17.51 -24.33 31.24
CA ASP A 668 -18.37 -23.24 30.80
C ASP A 668 -18.16 -21.96 31.62
N THR A 669 -17.50 -20.98 31.00
CA THR A 669 -17.25 -19.62 31.50
C THR A 669 -18.25 -18.58 31.01
N SER A 670 -19.30 -18.94 30.27
CA SER A 670 -20.20 -17.98 29.59
C SER A 670 -20.84 -16.96 30.55
N ILE A 671 -21.22 -17.38 31.76
CA ILE A 671 -21.79 -16.51 32.81
C ILE A 671 -20.72 -15.52 33.32
N LEU A 672 -19.51 -16.01 33.58
CA LEU A 672 -18.36 -15.20 34.00
C LEU A 672 -18.02 -14.14 32.95
N GLU A 673 -17.94 -14.54 31.69
CA GLU A 673 -17.60 -13.68 30.56
C GLU A 673 -18.69 -12.65 30.26
N SER A 674 -19.98 -13.02 30.39
CA SER A 674 -21.10 -12.06 30.27
C SER A 674 -21.08 -11.01 31.39
N SER A 675 -20.82 -11.41 32.64
CA SER A 675 -20.69 -10.50 33.77
C SER A 675 -19.48 -9.58 33.66
N ILE A 676 -18.34 -10.09 33.20
CA ILE A 676 -17.14 -9.30 32.91
C ILE A 676 -17.41 -8.30 31.78
N SER A 677 -18.02 -8.74 30.67
CA SER A 677 -18.31 -7.88 29.51
C SER A 677 -19.17 -6.68 29.90
N LYS A 678 -20.26 -6.90 30.64
CA LYS A 678 -21.13 -5.83 31.17
C LYS A 678 -20.37 -4.86 32.10
N THR A 679 -19.43 -5.38 32.90
CA THR A 679 -18.58 -4.57 33.78
C THR A 679 -17.59 -3.71 32.99
N GLN A 680 -17.00 -4.24 31.91
CA GLN A 680 -16.08 -3.53 31.03
C GLN A 680 -16.79 -2.50 30.13
N GLU A 681 -17.99 -2.81 29.64
CA GLU A 681 -18.84 -1.89 28.87
C GLU A 681 -19.25 -0.68 29.72
N LYS A 682 -19.70 -0.92 30.97
CA LYS A 682 -19.96 0.16 31.92
C LYS A 682 -18.69 0.97 32.22
N LEU A 683 -17.54 0.32 32.45
CA LEU A 683 -16.26 1.02 32.67
C LEU A 683 -15.89 1.94 31.50
N LYS A 684 -16.01 1.48 30.26
CA LYS A 684 -15.78 2.31 29.06
C LYS A 684 -16.73 3.51 29.00
N THR A 685 -18.01 3.28 29.34
CA THR A 685 -19.07 4.30 29.35
C THR A 685 -18.91 5.34 30.45
N ASP A 686 -18.39 4.95 31.61
CA ASP A 686 -18.17 5.86 32.74
C ASP A 686 -16.81 6.57 32.67
N LEU A 687 -15.80 5.98 32.00
CA LEU A 687 -14.54 6.66 31.69
C LEU A 687 -14.64 7.63 30.51
N SER A 688 -15.49 7.38 29.50
CA SER A 688 -15.65 8.31 28.36
C SER A 688 -16.17 9.68 28.82
N LYS A 689 -17.12 9.70 29.76
CA LYS A 689 -17.65 10.91 30.43
C LYS A 689 -16.60 11.74 31.16
N LEU A 690 -15.49 11.11 31.57
CA LEU A 690 -14.37 11.77 32.29
C LEU A 690 -13.21 12.15 31.36
N ARG A 691 -13.17 11.61 30.13
CA ARG A 691 -12.01 11.64 29.22
C ARG A 691 -11.62 13.04 28.74
N THR A 692 -12.49 14.05 28.88
CA THR A 692 -12.20 15.42 28.42
C THR A 692 -11.25 16.21 29.33
N GLY A 693 -10.90 15.69 30.52
CA GLY A 693 -9.95 16.34 31.44
C GLY A 693 -10.40 17.70 31.99
N GLY A 694 -11.70 18.01 31.93
CA GLY A 694 -12.25 19.32 32.26
C GLY A 694 -12.45 20.25 31.04
N ARG A 695 -12.11 19.81 29.82
CA ARG A 695 -12.59 20.48 28.60
C ARG A 695 -14.11 20.29 28.48
N PHE A 696 -14.80 21.39 28.14
CA PHE A 696 -16.25 21.44 28.03
C PHE A 696 -16.77 20.59 26.87
N ASN A 697 -17.83 19.80 27.11
CA ASN A 697 -18.52 19.03 26.06
C ASN A 697 -19.76 19.78 25.57
N PRO A 698 -19.86 20.18 24.28
CA PRO A 698 -21.03 20.85 23.70
C PRO A 698 -22.36 20.11 23.92
N GLU A 699 -22.37 18.78 23.98
CA GLU A 699 -23.57 17.98 24.25
C GLU A 699 -24.25 18.36 25.59
N LEU A 700 -23.48 18.88 26.57
CA LEU A 700 -24.01 19.34 27.86
C LEU A 700 -24.83 20.63 27.74
N LEU A 701 -24.51 21.48 26.76
CA LEU A 701 -25.35 22.62 26.39
C LEU A 701 -26.60 22.13 25.66
N GLU A 702 -26.46 21.28 24.65
CA GLU A 702 -27.59 20.79 23.85
C GLU A 702 -28.64 20.05 24.68
N ASN A 703 -28.23 19.26 25.67
CA ASN A 703 -29.12 18.54 26.59
C ASN A 703 -29.68 19.43 27.73
N LEU A 704 -29.27 20.69 27.85
CA LEU A 704 -29.74 21.61 28.89
C LEU A 704 -31.25 21.87 28.74
N ARG A 705 -31.99 21.87 29.86
CA ARG A 705 -33.43 22.12 29.86
C ARG A 705 -33.75 23.60 29.98
N VAL A 706 -34.45 24.14 28.99
CA VAL A 706 -34.88 25.54 28.91
C VAL A 706 -36.37 25.63 29.21
N SER A 707 -36.79 26.60 30.04
CA SER A 707 -38.22 26.95 30.18
C SER A 707 -38.50 28.24 29.42
N LEU A 708 -39.44 28.17 28.48
CA LEU A 708 -39.82 29.29 27.61
C LEU A 708 -40.82 30.26 28.28
N SER A 709 -41.32 29.95 29.48
CA SER A 709 -42.23 30.84 30.22
C SER A 709 -42.11 30.65 31.73
N LYS A 710 -42.08 31.77 32.47
CA LYS A 710 -41.90 31.79 33.94
C LYS A 710 -42.98 31.02 34.73
N ASN A 711 -44.14 30.79 34.12
CA ASN A 711 -45.25 30.03 34.74
C ASN A 711 -45.44 28.61 34.16
N SER A 712 -44.54 28.15 33.27
CA SER A 712 -44.62 26.84 32.63
C SER A 712 -43.82 25.76 33.37
N LYS A 713 -44.40 24.56 33.50
CA LYS A 713 -43.68 23.34 33.89
C LYS A 713 -43.10 22.55 32.72
N LYS A 714 -43.43 22.90 31.47
CA LYS A 714 -42.76 22.33 30.28
C LYS A 714 -41.35 22.89 30.16
N THR A 715 -40.39 22.02 29.89
CA THR A 715 -39.02 22.40 29.51
C THR A 715 -38.58 21.59 28.30
N GLU A 716 -37.95 22.25 27.34
CA GLU A 716 -37.46 21.67 26.09
C GLU A 716 -35.93 21.64 26.11
N ARG A 717 -35.28 20.87 25.23
CA ARG A 717 -33.81 20.82 25.21
C ARG A 717 -33.30 22.04 24.43
N LEU A 718 -32.18 22.60 24.85
CA LEU A 718 -31.55 23.72 24.14
C LEU A 718 -31.25 23.35 22.67
N GLY A 719 -30.79 22.11 22.41
CA GLY A 719 -30.55 21.60 21.05
C GLY A 719 -31.80 21.45 20.18
N ASP A 720 -33.00 21.41 20.78
CA ASP A 720 -34.28 21.43 20.04
C ASP A 720 -34.65 22.87 19.60
N LEU A 721 -34.05 23.89 20.24
CA LEU A 721 -34.40 25.32 20.11
C LEU A 721 -33.30 26.16 19.42
N ALA A 722 -32.05 25.67 19.43
CA ALA A 722 -30.88 26.39 18.96
C ALA A 722 -29.74 25.44 18.56
N GLN A 723 -29.02 25.78 17.49
CA GLN A 723 -27.86 25.02 17.02
C GLN A 723 -26.59 25.48 17.74
N VAL A 724 -25.87 24.55 18.38
CA VAL A 724 -24.56 24.80 19.02
C VAL A 724 -23.45 24.51 18.00
N LEU A 725 -22.57 25.49 17.76
CA LEU A 725 -21.49 25.42 16.78
C LEU A 725 -20.15 25.80 17.41
N PRO A 726 -19.09 24.96 17.33
CA PRO A 726 -17.77 25.33 17.80
C PRO A 726 -17.14 26.38 16.87
N LYS A 727 -16.70 27.52 17.43
CA LYS A 727 -15.96 28.56 16.71
C LYS A 727 -14.50 28.50 17.16
N GLY A 728 -13.58 28.33 16.21
CA GLY A 728 -12.16 28.01 16.48
C GLY A 728 -11.53 28.85 17.60
N GLY A 729 -11.18 28.19 18.70
CA GLY A 729 -10.80 28.83 19.97
C GLY A 729 -11.53 28.19 21.16
N ARG A 730 -11.52 28.87 22.32
CA ARG A 730 -12.31 28.47 23.51
C ARG A 730 -13.70 29.11 23.48
N THR A 731 -14.44 28.95 22.39
CA THR A 731 -15.70 29.67 22.17
C THR A 731 -16.72 28.83 21.42
N LEU A 732 -17.97 28.83 21.88
CA LEU A 732 -19.11 28.26 21.18
C LEU A 732 -20.00 29.39 20.65
N ASN A 733 -20.51 29.23 19.45
CA ASN A 733 -21.66 29.98 18.94
C ASN A 733 -22.93 29.18 19.23
N ILE A 734 -24.02 29.85 19.62
CA ILE A 734 -25.36 29.27 19.71
C ILE A 734 -26.27 30.10 18.80
N LEU A 735 -26.76 29.50 17.70
CA LEU A 735 -27.70 30.11 16.77
C LEU A 735 -29.12 29.74 17.19
N VAL A 736 -29.90 30.71 17.67
CA VAL A 736 -31.27 30.48 18.17
C VAL A 736 -32.27 30.61 17.03
N GLY A 737 -33.16 29.63 16.88
CA GLY A 737 -34.13 29.59 15.78
C GLY A 737 -35.16 30.73 15.82
N GLU A 738 -35.62 31.09 17.02
CA GLU A 738 -36.61 32.15 17.25
C GLU A 738 -36.10 33.16 18.28
N LYS A 739 -36.19 34.46 17.98
CA LYS A 739 -35.58 35.52 18.82
C LYS A 739 -36.11 35.56 20.25
N ASP A 740 -37.38 35.21 20.45
CA ASP A 740 -38.01 35.25 21.78
C ASP A 740 -37.44 34.16 22.73
N HIS A 741 -36.84 33.10 22.19
CA HIS A 741 -36.16 32.06 22.96
C HIS A 741 -34.76 32.49 23.44
N LEU A 742 -34.17 33.55 22.87
CA LEU A 742 -32.81 34.01 23.19
C LEU A 742 -32.65 34.33 24.69
N HIS A 743 -33.62 35.02 25.30
CA HIS A 743 -33.58 35.37 26.72
C HIS A 743 -33.76 34.14 27.64
N ALA A 744 -34.62 33.20 27.25
CA ALA A 744 -34.85 31.96 27.98
C ALA A 744 -33.59 31.06 27.97
N ILE A 745 -32.96 30.90 26.80
CA ILE A 745 -31.72 30.15 26.63
C ILE A 745 -30.58 30.81 27.42
N THR A 746 -30.40 32.12 27.30
CA THR A 746 -29.39 32.89 28.06
C THR A 746 -29.53 32.65 29.56
N THR A 747 -30.76 32.75 30.07
CA THR A 747 -31.07 32.55 31.50
C THR A 747 -30.82 31.09 31.95
N ALA A 748 -31.18 30.11 31.12
CA ALA A 748 -30.94 28.69 31.43
C ALA A 748 -29.45 28.36 31.52
N ILE A 749 -28.63 28.89 30.61
CA ILE A 749 -27.17 28.70 30.64
C ILE A 749 -26.57 29.36 31.88
N GLN A 750 -26.91 30.63 32.15
CA GLN A 750 -26.36 31.40 33.27
C GLN A 750 -26.77 30.86 34.65
N SER A 751 -27.93 30.21 34.76
CA SER A 751 -28.39 29.57 36.01
C SER A 751 -27.90 28.13 36.20
N SER A 752 -27.24 27.54 35.19
CA SER A 752 -26.73 26.17 35.26
C SER A 752 -25.39 26.11 36.02
N ARG A 753 -25.48 25.69 37.28
CA ARG A 753 -24.33 25.55 38.20
C ARG A 753 -23.24 24.61 37.68
N ASP A 754 -23.62 23.62 36.87
CA ASP A 754 -22.72 22.59 36.35
C ASP A 754 -21.93 23.06 35.11
N LEU A 755 -22.37 24.14 34.45
CA LEU A 755 -21.74 24.68 33.23
C LEU A 755 -20.88 25.92 33.52
N ASN A 756 -21.34 26.81 34.42
CA ASN A 756 -20.65 28.05 34.80
C ASN A 756 -20.17 28.91 33.61
N LEU A 757 -21.03 29.04 32.58
CA LEU A 757 -20.75 29.80 31.36
C LEU A 757 -21.45 31.16 31.36
N GLN A 758 -20.80 32.17 30.78
CA GLN A 758 -21.37 33.51 30.59
C GLN A 758 -21.62 33.81 29.11
N PRO A 759 -22.77 33.38 28.54
CA PRO A 759 -23.16 33.73 27.17
C PRO A 759 -23.34 35.25 27.01
N GLN A 760 -22.90 35.77 25.87
CA GLN A 760 -23.04 37.17 25.45
C GLN A 760 -23.71 37.20 24.06
N PRO A 761 -24.65 38.14 23.77
CA PRO A 761 -25.22 38.27 22.43
C PRO A 761 -24.17 38.77 21.42
N ASP A 762 -24.21 38.27 20.18
CA ASP A 762 -23.35 38.78 19.11
C ASP A 762 -23.84 40.15 18.63
N VAL A 763 -22.96 41.15 18.67
CA VAL A 763 -23.24 42.54 18.24
C VAL A 763 -23.58 42.61 16.74
N GLN A 764 -23.12 41.67 15.92
CA GLN A 764 -23.40 41.60 14.49
C GLN A 764 -24.57 40.66 14.14
N ASN A 765 -25.01 39.80 15.06
CA ASN A 765 -26.09 38.84 14.82
C ASN A 765 -27.05 38.71 16.03
N PRO A 766 -28.21 39.41 16.03
CA PRO A 766 -29.13 39.44 17.16
C PRO A 766 -29.91 38.13 17.41
N SER A 767 -29.66 37.07 16.64
CA SER A 767 -30.16 35.71 16.90
C SER A 767 -29.08 34.75 17.42
N GLN A 768 -27.89 35.26 17.79
CA GLN A 768 -26.73 34.46 18.17
C GLN A 768 -26.19 34.82 19.55
N LEU A 769 -25.81 33.79 20.31
CA LEU A 769 -24.98 33.93 21.52
C LEU A 769 -23.55 33.46 21.23
N ILE A 770 -22.58 34.19 21.75
CA ILE A 770 -21.17 33.81 21.86
C ILE A 770 -20.94 33.36 23.30
N VAL A 771 -20.39 32.16 23.48
CA VAL A 771 -20.22 31.54 24.81
C VAL A 771 -18.74 31.19 25.01
N PRO A 772 -17.98 32.00 25.78
CA PRO A 772 -16.59 31.70 26.10
C PRO A 772 -16.49 30.53 27.09
N ILE A 773 -15.59 29.60 26.82
CA ILE A 773 -15.32 28.42 27.65
C ILE A 773 -14.15 28.75 28.61
N PRO A 774 -14.34 28.69 29.93
CA PRO A 774 -13.24 28.92 30.88
C PRO A 774 -12.17 27.82 30.76
N PRO A 775 -10.89 28.12 31.09
CA PRO A 775 -9.86 27.09 31.18
C PRO A 775 -10.17 26.09 32.31
N PRO A 776 -9.83 24.79 32.16
CA PRO A 776 -9.92 23.85 33.27
C PRO A 776 -8.97 24.28 34.40
N THR A 777 -9.43 24.23 35.64
CA THR A 777 -8.58 24.47 36.81
C THR A 777 -7.83 23.21 37.20
N LYS A 778 -6.74 23.36 37.97
CA LYS A 778 -6.03 22.22 38.55
C LYS A 778 -6.98 21.32 39.36
N GLU A 779 -7.89 21.93 40.12
CA GLU A 779 -8.83 21.21 40.99
C GLU A 779 -9.84 20.38 40.20
N SER A 780 -10.37 20.88 39.08
CA SER A 780 -11.33 20.11 38.27
C SER A 780 -10.66 18.91 37.57
N ARG A 781 -9.42 19.08 37.10
CA ARG A 781 -8.62 17.98 36.55
C ARG A 781 -8.26 16.94 37.62
N ASP A 782 -7.76 17.38 38.77
CA ASP A 782 -7.37 16.48 39.87
C ASP A 782 -8.61 15.73 40.44
N ALA A 783 -9.80 16.37 40.44
CA ALA A 783 -11.08 15.71 40.75
C ALA A 783 -11.50 14.66 39.71
N ALA A 784 -11.30 14.93 38.41
CA ALA A 784 -11.58 13.96 37.33
C ALA A 784 -10.66 12.73 37.39
N LEU A 785 -9.37 12.93 37.67
CA LEU A 785 -8.39 11.86 37.90
C LEU A 785 -8.78 10.98 39.11
N ALA A 786 -9.26 11.59 40.20
CA ALA A 786 -9.78 10.87 41.36
C ALA A 786 -11.08 10.11 41.04
N ALA A 787 -11.96 10.66 40.20
CA ALA A 787 -13.17 9.97 39.75
C ALA A 787 -12.85 8.74 38.88
N ALA A 788 -11.94 8.87 37.91
CA ALA A 788 -11.50 7.78 37.05
C ALA A 788 -10.92 6.59 37.83
N SER A 789 -10.18 6.90 38.90
CA SER A 789 -9.61 5.90 39.82
C SER A 789 -10.71 5.10 40.54
N ARG A 790 -11.72 5.78 41.10
CA ARG A 790 -12.89 5.14 41.75
C ARG A 790 -13.72 4.28 40.78
N THR A 791 -13.89 4.73 39.54
CA THR A 791 -14.56 3.94 38.49
C THR A 791 -13.77 2.65 38.18
N GLY A 792 -12.44 2.74 38.15
CA GLY A 792 -11.55 1.59 37.99
C GLY A 792 -11.65 0.56 39.13
N GLU A 793 -11.68 1.03 40.38
CA GLU A 793 -11.86 0.17 41.57
C GLU A 793 -13.24 -0.49 41.60
N THR A 794 -14.29 0.24 41.19
CA THR A 794 -15.64 -0.30 41.02
C THR A 794 -15.66 -1.44 39.99
N ALA A 795 -14.97 -1.27 38.85
CA ALA A 795 -14.88 -2.32 37.84
C ALA A 795 -14.07 -3.54 38.29
N ARG A 796 -12.94 -3.35 39.00
CA ARG A 796 -12.17 -4.46 39.62
C ARG A 796 -13.04 -5.25 40.61
N THR A 797 -13.84 -4.55 41.41
CA THR A 797 -14.79 -5.16 42.35
C THR A 797 -15.85 -5.99 41.62
N GLY A 798 -16.38 -5.49 40.49
CA GLY A 798 -17.29 -6.24 39.62
C GLY A 798 -16.68 -7.54 39.05
N VAL A 799 -15.44 -7.48 38.56
CA VAL A 799 -14.71 -8.67 38.07
C VAL A 799 -14.45 -9.68 39.19
N HIS A 800 -14.09 -9.23 40.39
CA HIS A 800 -13.96 -10.11 41.56
C HIS A 800 -15.30 -10.72 42.01
N GLY A 801 -16.41 -9.98 41.90
CA GLY A 801 -17.76 -10.52 42.11
C GLY A 801 -18.11 -11.63 41.13
N ALA A 802 -17.82 -11.43 39.84
CA ALA A 802 -18.03 -12.44 38.80
C ALA A 802 -17.18 -13.71 39.03
N ARG A 803 -15.89 -13.55 39.43
CA ARG A 803 -15.02 -14.64 39.87
C ARG A 803 -15.65 -15.42 41.03
N ALA A 804 -16.14 -14.73 42.07
CA ALA A 804 -16.72 -15.37 43.25
C ALA A 804 -17.97 -16.19 42.92
N VAL A 805 -18.80 -15.75 41.96
CA VAL A 805 -19.96 -16.50 41.47
C VAL A 805 -19.52 -17.80 40.76
N GLN A 806 -18.57 -17.72 39.82
CA GLN A 806 -18.07 -18.91 39.11
C GLN A 806 -17.33 -19.86 40.07
N GLN A 807 -16.56 -19.35 41.03
CA GLN A 807 -15.89 -20.14 42.06
C GLN A 807 -16.89 -20.86 42.97
N LYS A 808 -18.03 -20.23 43.29
CA LYS A 808 -19.13 -20.85 44.04
C LYS A 808 -19.81 -21.98 43.25
N ARG A 809 -19.96 -21.82 41.92
CA ARG A 809 -20.44 -22.89 41.01
C ARG A 809 -19.47 -24.09 41.02
N LEU A 810 -18.18 -23.85 40.79
CA LEU A 810 -17.16 -24.91 40.77
C LEU A 810 -17.11 -25.69 42.09
N ARG A 811 -17.15 -25.00 43.24
CA ARG A 811 -17.25 -25.63 44.57
C ARG A 811 -18.56 -26.42 44.77
N GLY A 812 -19.65 -26.02 44.11
CA GLY A 812 -20.89 -26.77 44.07
C GLY A 812 -20.75 -28.11 43.33
N LEU A 813 -20.03 -28.13 42.20
CA LEU A 813 -19.73 -29.36 41.43
C LEU A 813 -18.79 -30.31 42.19
N GLU A 814 -17.81 -29.74 42.90
CA GLU A 814 -16.91 -30.47 43.79
C GLU A 814 -17.68 -31.18 44.93
N LEU A 815 -18.55 -30.44 45.63
CA LEU A 815 -19.39 -30.99 46.71
C LEU A 815 -20.40 -32.05 46.21
N LYS A 816 -20.94 -31.89 45.00
CA LYS A 816 -21.79 -32.89 44.33
C LYS A 816 -21.01 -34.13 43.86
N LYS A 817 -19.66 -34.11 43.86
CA LYS A 817 -18.78 -35.10 43.21
C LYS A 817 -19.12 -35.35 41.72
N SER A 818 -19.73 -34.37 41.05
CA SER A 818 -20.24 -34.53 39.68
C SER A 818 -19.17 -34.35 38.60
N VAL A 819 -17.94 -34.01 38.99
CA VAL A 819 -16.80 -33.71 38.10
C VAL A 819 -15.53 -34.33 38.69
N ARG A 820 -14.61 -34.83 37.84
CA ARG A 820 -13.33 -35.38 38.28
C ARG A 820 -12.43 -34.29 38.86
N PRO A 821 -11.69 -34.53 39.97
CA PRO A 821 -10.86 -33.50 40.61
C PRO A 821 -9.86 -32.80 39.67
N ASP A 822 -9.25 -33.51 38.72
CA ASP A 822 -8.28 -32.91 37.79
C ASP A 822 -8.93 -32.05 36.70
N ASP A 823 -10.19 -32.31 36.35
CA ASP A 823 -10.94 -31.44 35.45
C ASP A 823 -11.44 -30.19 36.19
N LEU A 824 -11.77 -30.32 37.48
CA LEU A 824 -12.09 -29.18 38.35
C LEU A 824 -10.86 -28.26 38.55
N LYS A 825 -9.66 -28.82 38.73
CA LYS A 825 -8.39 -28.06 38.74
C LYS A 825 -8.16 -27.30 37.42
N LYS A 826 -8.40 -27.93 36.27
CA LYS A 826 -8.30 -27.27 34.95
C LYS A 826 -9.34 -26.15 34.81
N ALA A 827 -10.59 -26.39 35.22
CA ALA A 827 -11.65 -25.39 35.19
C ALA A 827 -11.31 -24.16 36.05
N HIS A 828 -10.76 -24.35 37.26
CA HIS A 828 -10.22 -23.24 38.05
C HIS A 828 -9.10 -22.49 37.30
N LYS A 829 -8.16 -23.19 36.65
CA LYS A 829 -7.10 -22.52 35.87
C LYS A 829 -7.64 -21.71 34.69
N VAL A 830 -8.70 -22.19 34.01
CA VAL A 830 -9.39 -21.44 32.94
C VAL A 830 -10.09 -20.20 33.51
N MET A 831 -10.83 -20.35 34.61
CA MET A 831 -11.50 -19.25 35.32
C MET A 831 -10.53 -18.13 35.72
N GLU A 832 -9.39 -18.48 36.32
CA GLU A 832 -8.38 -17.50 36.73
C GLU A 832 -7.76 -16.78 35.52
N GLY A 833 -7.48 -17.49 34.41
CA GLY A 833 -6.94 -16.87 33.19
C GLY A 833 -7.90 -15.86 32.54
N VAL A 834 -9.21 -16.13 32.56
CA VAL A 834 -10.24 -15.17 32.12
C VAL A 834 -10.27 -13.93 33.02
N VAL A 835 -10.17 -14.12 34.33
CA VAL A 835 -10.15 -13.03 35.33
C VAL A 835 -8.88 -12.18 35.23
N GLU A 836 -7.71 -12.79 35.06
CA GLU A 836 -6.42 -12.09 34.93
C GLU A 836 -6.41 -11.18 33.68
N LYS A 837 -6.86 -11.72 32.53
CA LYS A 837 -7.04 -10.94 31.30
C LYS A 837 -7.98 -9.74 31.53
N ALA A 838 -9.14 -9.98 32.14
CA ALA A 838 -10.12 -8.93 32.41
C ALA A 838 -9.60 -7.83 33.34
N MET A 839 -8.85 -8.19 34.39
CA MET A 839 -8.20 -7.24 35.31
C MET A 839 -7.12 -6.40 34.60
N GLY A 840 -6.36 -7.02 33.68
CA GLY A 840 -5.42 -6.32 32.82
C GLY A 840 -6.09 -5.31 31.87
N GLU A 841 -7.24 -5.66 31.29
CA GLU A 841 -8.04 -4.79 30.43
C GLU A 841 -8.69 -3.63 31.20
N VAL A 842 -9.18 -3.88 32.42
CA VAL A 842 -9.65 -2.83 33.34
C VAL A 842 -8.53 -1.85 33.67
N LYS A 843 -7.33 -2.34 34.00
CA LYS A 843 -6.16 -1.48 34.25
C LYS A 843 -5.81 -0.65 33.01
N LYS A 844 -5.63 -1.26 31.84
CA LYS A 844 -5.32 -0.57 30.58
C LYS A 844 -6.34 0.54 30.26
N SER A 845 -7.63 0.28 30.49
CA SER A 845 -8.70 1.25 30.25
C SER A 845 -8.59 2.48 31.16
N VAL A 846 -8.32 2.28 32.45
CA VAL A 846 -8.14 3.36 33.43
C VAL A 846 -6.85 4.14 33.16
N ASP A 847 -5.74 3.46 32.93
CA ASP A 847 -4.43 4.09 32.66
C ASP A 847 -4.47 4.94 31.37
N ALA A 848 -5.15 4.46 30.31
CA ALA A 848 -5.34 5.20 29.07
C ALA A 848 -6.26 6.43 29.25
N ALA A 849 -7.34 6.30 30.03
CA ALA A 849 -8.21 7.43 30.36
C ALA A 849 -7.46 8.48 31.21
N ARG A 850 -6.66 8.04 32.19
CA ARG A 850 -5.85 8.90 33.05
C ARG A 850 -4.82 9.69 32.25
N LYS A 851 -4.07 9.03 31.34
CA LYS A 851 -3.13 9.69 30.42
C LYS A 851 -3.84 10.73 29.54
N GLY A 852 -5.05 10.41 29.05
CA GLY A 852 -5.87 11.38 28.31
C GLY A 852 -6.22 12.63 29.12
N MET A 853 -6.56 12.48 30.39
CA MET A 853 -6.85 13.60 31.31
C MET A 853 -5.59 14.36 31.77
N GLU A 854 -4.41 13.75 31.69
CA GLU A 854 -3.12 14.41 31.93
C GLU A 854 -2.62 15.20 30.70
N GLN A 855 -3.08 14.85 29.50
CA GLN A 855 -2.75 15.50 28.22
C GLN A 855 -3.76 16.58 27.77
N ALA A 856 -4.92 16.67 28.42
CA ALA A 856 -6.03 17.56 28.05
C ALA A 856 -5.95 18.95 28.72
#